data_AF-A0A6V8KW24-F1
#
_entry.id   AF-A0A6V8KW24-F1
#
_cell.length_a   1.000
_cell.length_b   1.000
_cell.length_c   1.000
_cell.angle_alpha   90.00
_cell.angle_beta   90.00
_cell.angle_gamma   90.00
#
_symmetry.space_group_name_H-M   'P 1'
#
loop_
_entity.id
_entity.type
_entity.pdbx_description
1 polymer ?
#
loop_
_entity_poly.entity_id
_entity_poly.type
_entity_poly.pdbx_seq_one_letter_code
_entity_poly.pdbx_strand_id
1 'polypeptide(L)'
;MIIMTGDDHAANGATPARFDQYKAYSPSGCSVANWECIRSSSYVYTNTTLTNAQAVSYNAEGFEVGLHPNTNCRPWGSAASLDTLYEDQLDTWKAKYTGIPYPDSSRTHCVEWDDWATNAKTKLAHDIRLDTDYYYYPQSWVQNRPGYFNGTGQIMRFADQDGSTIDVWQATTQMTDESGQTYPFTVDTLLDKALGAEGYYAALTANMHTDSATNLPSNSVVEAALDRGVPVVSGRQMLTWLDGRDGSSFQSIDWDGNELSFTVAGGANGLRGMVPRTSSAGTLSSITRGGSSVSFTSQTIKGIQYAFFTASTGNYVATYTTGDSAAPTIVSTTPADGSTSAAVSDPITVRFSEAMASATINTSNIELRTSGGALVTSTVAYDAGTTSAVITPSAALAAGASYTVTVKGNPGVNDSAGNTMAGNYTFSFTTTPPSSTVFGFDQVGSQVDSGSQNHMNGSRFVTGAAGQTVTTMAVYMTNVTSNNQYQLAIYTDSNGSPGTLVASSTSGTLTANSWNTRPVNAILAGNTAYWLMYNTNGDNNMSFNTSSSGSGSWSTSSQAYGSWPSAFGNATLSNAKFSIYAYDASGVEVPPTVQTSTPANGSTTASTTDPITVKFSEPMTASTINASNIELRTSGGTLVNRTVAYDAGTTSAVITPSAALTGGAGYTVTVKGNPGVNDSAGNTMAANYTFSFTTATPSGPTLGYNQIGAQVDEGSQNHMNGSRFVTGSTAMSITSMSVYMTTVTSNNQFQLAIYTDSSGSPSTLVASSASGTLTANAWNTRPVTATLAANTAYWLMYNTNGDNNMSFDTGSTGQGAWSTASQTFGTWPSTYGNSAKTTAKFSIYAS
;
A
#
# COMPACT_ATOMS: atom_id res chain seq x y z
N MET A 1 11.84 28.58 -12.86
CA MET A 1 12.39 29.87 -12.35
C MET A 1 11.74 31.00 -13.14
N ILE A 2 11.66 32.19 -12.56
CA ILE A 2 11.22 33.40 -13.26
C ILE A 2 12.42 34.33 -13.42
N ILE A 3 12.66 34.81 -14.64
CA ILE A 3 13.59 35.90 -14.92
C ILE A 3 12.76 37.19 -14.84
N MET A 4 13.04 38.03 -13.85
CA MET A 4 12.35 39.32 -13.71
C MET A 4 13.20 40.39 -14.38
N THR A 5 12.66 41.02 -15.42
CA THR A 5 13.27 42.14 -16.13
C THR A 5 12.32 43.35 -16.15
N GLY A 6 12.84 44.51 -16.53
CA GLY A 6 12.01 45.72 -16.62
C GLY A 6 12.70 46.89 -17.29
N ASP A 7 11.91 47.80 -17.84
CA ASP A 7 12.40 48.92 -18.65
C ASP A 7 12.25 50.24 -17.89
N ASP A 8 13.23 51.13 -17.96
CA ASP A 8 13.21 52.46 -17.34
C ASP A 8 13.56 53.54 -18.38
N HIS A 9 12.57 54.35 -18.73
CA HIS A 9 12.62 55.38 -19.77
C HIS A 9 13.04 56.75 -19.23
N ALA A 10 13.57 56.84 -18.01
CA ALA A 10 14.10 58.03 -17.35
C ALA A 10 13.10 59.14 -16.99
N ALA A 11 11.98 59.30 -17.71
CA ALA A 11 11.02 60.38 -17.48
C ALA A 11 10.44 60.40 -16.07
N ASN A 12 10.35 59.23 -15.40
CA ASN A 12 9.94 59.07 -14.00
C ASN A 12 10.79 58.03 -13.23
N GLY A 13 11.93 57.62 -13.80
CA GLY A 13 12.66 56.39 -13.49
C GLY A 13 12.76 56.03 -12.00
N ALA A 14 12.22 54.87 -11.65
CA ALA A 14 12.02 54.41 -10.29
C ALA A 14 12.69 53.06 -10.01
N THR A 15 13.68 52.68 -10.83
CA THR A 15 14.49 51.47 -10.65
C THR A 15 14.96 51.26 -9.19
N PRO A 16 15.50 52.27 -8.46
CA PRO A 16 15.85 52.10 -7.05
C PRO A 16 14.67 51.62 -6.18
N ALA A 17 13.50 52.24 -6.33
CA ALA A 17 12.32 51.90 -5.55
C ALA A 17 11.82 50.48 -5.87
N ARG A 18 11.89 50.05 -7.14
CA ARG A 18 11.54 48.69 -7.55
C ARG A 18 12.52 47.66 -6.98
N PHE A 19 13.82 47.92 -7.05
CA PHE A 19 14.83 47.03 -6.46
C PHE A 19 14.69 46.95 -4.94
N ASP A 20 14.46 48.06 -4.26
CA ASP A 20 14.18 48.08 -2.81
C ASP A 20 12.92 47.27 -2.46
N GLN A 21 11.89 47.30 -3.31
CA GLN A 21 10.71 46.46 -3.12
C GLN A 21 11.03 44.97 -3.27
N TYR A 22 11.83 44.56 -4.27
CA TYR A 22 12.27 43.17 -4.42
C TYR A 22 13.15 42.71 -3.24
N LYS A 23 13.99 43.60 -2.69
CA LYS A 23 14.72 43.35 -1.45
C LYS A 23 13.76 43.11 -0.29
N ALA A 24 12.72 43.93 -0.16
CA ALA A 24 11.71 43.78 0.89
C ALA A 24 10.91 42.47 0.76
N TYR A 25 10.66 41.98 -0.46
CA TYR A 25 10.06 40.66 -0.70
C TYR A 25 11.00 39.49 -0.40
N SER A 26 12.32 39.72 -0.37
CA SER A 26 13.29 38.65 -0.16
C SER A 26 13.22 38.13 1.29
N PRO A 27 13.19 36.80 1.51
CA PRO A 27 13.24 36.24 2.85
C PRO A 27 14.48 36.70 3.63
N SER A 28 14.34 36.87 4.96
CA SER A 28 15.47 37.24 5.81
C SER A 28 16.57 36.18 5.74
N GLY A 29 17.81 36.60 5.49
CA GLY A 29 18.97 35.71 5.38
C GLY A 29 19.06 34.91 4.08
N CYS A 30 18.25 35.24 3.05
CA CYS A 30 18.29 34.56 1.76
C CYS A 30 19.71 34.56 1.13
N SER A 31 20.04 33.47 0.45
CA SER A 31 21.25 33.35 -0.37
C SER A 31 21.02 33.86 -1.80
N VAL A 32 21.75 34.91 -2.18
CA VAL A 32 21.78 35.40 -3.58
C VAL A 32 22.36 34.34 -4.51
N ALA A 33 23.38 33.63 -4.05
CA ALA A 33 24.02 32.58 -4.83
C ALA A 33 23.02 31.46 -5.16
N ASN A 34 22.23 31.01 -4.17
CA ASN A 34 21.25 29.92 -4.32
C ASN A 34 19.89 30.38 -4.84
N TRP A 35 19.77 31.63 -5.29
CA TRP A 35 18.54 32.24 -5.81
C TRP A 35 17.35 32.20 -4.84
N GLU A 36 17.63 32.27 -3.54
CA GLU A 36 16.61 32.40 -2.50
C GLU A 36 16.13 33.85 -2.38
N CYS A 37 16.96 34.80 -2.82
CA CYS A 37 16.61 36.22 -2.84
C CYS A 37 15.95 36.61 -4.17
N ILE A 38 14.91 37.46 -4.11
CA ILE A 38 14.23 37.99 -5.29
C ILE A 38 15.14 39.01 -5.98
N ARG A 39 15.57 38.73 -7.21
CA ARG A 39 16.42 39.63 -8.01
C ARG A 39 15.85 39.85 -9.39
N SER A 40 16.22 40.97 -9.99
CA SER A 40 15.76 41.39 -11.31
C SER A 40 16.85 42.12 -12.09
N SER A 41 16.70 42.17 -13.41
CA SER A 41 17.39 43.13 -14.27
C SER A 41 16.51 44.34 -14.53
N SER A 42 17.07 45.53 -14.56
CA SER A 42 16.40 46.72 -15.08
C SER A 42 17.26 47.31 -16.20
N TYR A 43 16.65 47.44 -17.37
CA TYR A 43 17.23 48.05 -18.55
C TYR A 43 16.89 49.53 -18.50
N VAL A 44 17.92 50.36 -18.34
CA VAL A 44 17.76 51.79 -18.09
C VAL A 44 18.23 52.62 -19.28
N TYR A 45 17.51 53.69 -19.59
CA TYR A 45 18.07 54.79 -20.35
C TYR A 45 19.22 55.45 -19.60
N THR A 46 20.15 56.04 -20.36
CA THR A 46 21.36 56.63 -19.79
C THR A 46 21.07 57.86 -18.92
N ASN A 47 19.95 58.54 -19.15
CA ASN A 47 19.53 59.75 -18.43
C ASN A 47 18.61 59.52 -17.21
N THR A 48 18.47 58.28 -16.70
CA THR A 48 17.67 57.99 -15.49
C THR A 48 18.21 58.66 -14.21
N THR A 49 17.42 58.66 -13.13
CA THR A 49 17.81 59.22 -11.82
C THR A 49 18.71 58.29 -11.00
N LEU A 50 18.87 57.03 -11.40
CA LEU A 50 19.73 56.04 -10.73
C LEU A 50 21.19 56.52 -10.73
N THR A 51 21.78 56.62 -9.52
CA THR A 51 23.18 57.03 -9.36
C THR A 51 24.15 55.86 -9.50
N ASN A 52 25.42 56.13 -9.82
CA ASN A 52 26.48 55.11 -9.83
C ASN A 52 26.60 54.38 -8.48
N ALA A 53 26.53 55.10 -7.36
CA ALA A 53 26.64 54.50 -6.03
C ALA A 53 25.50 53.51 -5.74
N GLN A 54 24.27 53.84 -6.13
CA GLN A 54 23.14 52.92 -6.03
C GLN A 54 23.32 51.71 -6.95
N ALA A 55 23.71 51.93 -8.21
CA ALA A 55 23.96 50.85 -9.16
C ALA A 55 25.01 49.86 -8.65
N VAL A 56 26.11 50.35 -8.05
CA VAL A 56 27.13 49.52 -7.38
C VAL A 56 26.53 48.71 -6.24
N SER A 57 25.74 49.34 -5.37
CA SER A 57 25.09 48.66 -4.24
C SER A 57 24.16 47.53 -4.71
N TYR A 58 23.29 47.81 -5.68
CA TYR A 58 22.35 46.82 -6.19
C TYR A 58 23.04 45.69 -6.96
N ASN A 59 24.08 46.00 -7.74
CA ASN A 59 24.87 44.99 -8.44
C ASN A 59 25.58 44.05 -7.46
N ALA A 60 26.15 44.57 -6.37
CA ALA A 60 26.76 43.75 -5.32
C ALA A 60 25.74 42.83 -4.61
N GLU A 61 24.47 43.21 -4.62
CA GLU A 61 23.38 42.42 -4.05
C GLU A 61 22.79 41.39 -5.05
N GLY A 62 23.21 41.40 -6.32
CA GLY A 62 22.79 40.44 -7.35
C GLY A 62 21.70 40.93 -8.32
N PHE A 63 21.31 42.21 -8.22
CA PHE A 63 20.51 42.86 -9.27
C PHE A 63 21.38 43.18 -10.48
N GLU A 64 20.76 43.37 -11.64
CA GLU A 64 21.45 43.84 -12.83
C GLU A 64 20.88 45.18 -13.26
N VAL A 65 21.76 46.16 -13.45
CA VAL A 65 21.44 47.39 -14.16
C VAL A 65 22.02 47.20 -15.56
N GLY A 66 21.20 47.28 -16.59
CA GLY A 66 21.65 47.14 -17.97
C GLY A 66 21.26 48.34 -18.83
N LEU A 67 21.85 48.44 -20.01
CA LEU A 67 21.42 49.42 -21.00
C LEU A 67 20.05 49.00 -21.55
N HIS A 68 19.17 49.97 -21.81
CA HIS A 68 17.98 49.81 -22.64
C HIS A 68 18.22 50.47 -24.01
N PRO A 69 18.81 49.76 -25.00
CA PRO A 69 19.22 50.37 -26.24
C PRO A 69 18.03 50.97 -26.97
N ASN A 70 18.14 52.24 -27.38
CA ASN A 70 17.03 52.97 -27.99
C ASN A 70 17.30 53.26 -29.46
N THR A 71 16.55 52.61 -30.36
CA THR A 71 16.53 52.89 -31.81
C THR A 71 15.56 54.02 -32.18
N ASN A 72 14.87 54.59 -31.19
CA ASN A 72 13.71 55.47 -31.32
C ASN A 72 12.52 54.81 -32.02
N CYS A 73 12.37 53.48 -31.83
CA CYS A 73 11.32 52.67 -32.44
C CYS A 73 11.33 52.79 -33.97
N ARG A 74 12.54 52.75 -34.53
CA ARG A 74 12.79 52.85 -35.97
C ARG A 74 13.76 51.76 -36.40
N PRO A 75 13.64 51.33 -37.67
CA PRO A 75 14.62 50.42 -38.24
C PRO A 75 16.05 50.96 -38.11
N TRP A 76 16.98 50.10 -37.70
CA TRP A 76 18.39 50.43 -37.56
C TRP A 76 19.11 50.54 -38.92
N GLY A 77 18.49 50.04 -39.98
CA GLY A 77 18.96 50.21 -41.36
C GLY A 77 20.12 49.29 -41.74
N SER A 78 21.31 49.49 -41.19
CA SER A 78 22.50 48.66 -41.48
C SER A 78 23.12 48.09 -40.22
N ALA A 79 23.84 46.95 -40.35
CA ALA A 79 24.55 46.34 -39.23
C ALA A 79 25.56 47.31 -38.58
N ALA A 80 26.29 48.09 -39.39
CA ALA A 80 27.23 49.10 -38.89
C ALA A 80 26.52 50.22 -38.13
N SER A 81 25.32 50.63 -38.57
CA SER A 81 24.52 51.64 -37.87
C SER A 81 24.01 51.14 -36.52
N LEU A 82 23.62 49.87 -36.43
CA LEU A 82 23.22 49.24 -35.18
C LEU A 82 24.41 49.10 -34.22
N ASP A 83 25.57 48.68 -34.74
CA ASP A 83 26.82 48.54 -33.99
C ASP A 83 27.26 49.88 -33.38
N THR A 84 27.33 50.95 -34.18
CA THR A 84 27.62 52.32 -33.69
C THR A 84 26.61 52.77 -32.64
N LEU A 85 25.33 52.45 -32.81
CA LEU A 85 24.28 52.80 -31.84
C LEU A 85 24.50 52.10 -30.50
N TYR A 86 24.85 50.82 -30.50
CA TYR A 86 25.18 50.08 -29.28
C TYR A 86 26.46 50.63 -28.63
N GLU A 87 27.52 50.84 -29.41
CA GLU A 87 28.79 51.41 -28.93
C GLU A 87 28.57 52.76 -28.22
N ASP A 88 27.94 53.72 -28.89
CA ASP A 88 27.69 55.07 -28.35
C ASP A 88 26.85 55.04 -27.05
N GLN A 89 25.79 54.22 -27.04
CA GLN A 89 24.88 54.15 -25.89
C GLN A 89 25.50 53.37 -24.73
N LEU A 90 26.26 52.30 -24.99
CA LEU A 90 27.00 51.57 -23.97
C LEU A 90 28.12 52.41 -23.37
N ASP A 91 28.83 53.21 -24.17
CA ASP A 91 29.85 54.13 -23.68
C ASP A 91 29.25 55.21 -22.80
N THR A 92 28.13 55.80 -23.21
CA THR A 92 27.39 56.78 -22.39
C THR A 92 26.90 56.14 -21.09
N TRP A 93 26.37 54.92 -21.16
CA TRP A 93 25.91 54.15 -20.00
C TRP A 93 27.09 53.84 -19.05
N LYS A 94 28.21 53.40 -19.58
CA LYS A 94 29.40 53.01 -18.82
C LYS A 94 30.08 54.22 -18.17
N ALA A 95 30.10 55.37 -18.86
CA ALA A 95 30.59 56.62 -18.31
C ALA A 95 29.79 57.06 -17.07
N LYS A 96 28.49 56.74 -17.02
CA LYS A 96 27.65 56.99 -15.83
C LYS A 96 27.84 55.93 -14.74
N TYR A 97 27.85 54.65 -15.12
CA TYR A 97 27.90 53.53 -14.17
C TYR A 97 29.29 52.88 -14.11
N THR A 98 30.30 53.68 -13.77
CA THR A 98 31.71 53.29 -13.77
C THR A 98 32.03 52.14 -12.81
N GLY A 99 31.24 51.96 -11.75
CA GLY A 99 31.51 51.00 -10.68
C GLY A 99 30.93 49.59 -10.90
N ILE A 100 30.18 49.35 -11.98
CA ILE A 100 29.58 48.03 -12.29
C ILE A 100 30.07 47.51 -13.65
N PRO A 101 30.10 46.19 -13.88
CA PRO A 101 30.47 45.62 -15.19
C PRO A 101 29.51 46.05 -16.30
N TYR A 102 29.88 45.81 -17.56
CA TYR A 102 28.94 45.91 -18.68
C TYR A 102 27.74 44.96 -18.47
N PRO A 103 26.57 45.26 -19.08
CA PRO A 103 25.40 44.39 -19.00
C PRO A 103 25.65 43.02 -19.64
N ASP A 104 25.11 41.97 -19.03
CA ASP A 104 25.16 40.61 -19.57
C ASP A 104 23.86 40.28 -20.33
N SER A 105 22.77 40.96 -19.98
CA SER A 105 21.48 40.88 -20.67
C SER A 105 20.97 42.23 -21.16
N SER A 106 20.10 42.22 -22.18
CA SER A 106 19.46 43.44 -22.67
C SER A 106 18.07 43.22 -23.29
N ARG A 107 17.28 44.31 -23.26
CA ARG A 107 16.07 44.49 -24.07
C ARG A 107 16.18 45.81 -24.85
N THR A 108 15.98 45.76 -26.16
CA THR A 108 15.93 46.91 -27.06
C THR A 108 14.59 47.63 -26.90
N HIS A 109 14.60 48.95 -26.77
CA HIS A 109 13.38 49.76 -26.70
C HIS A 109 12.50 49.53 -27.94
N CYS A 110 11.18 49.47 -27.73
CA CYS A 110 10.19 49.07 -28.74
C CYS A 110 10.37 47.67 -29.34
N VAL A 111 11.37 46.89 -28.89
CA VAL A 111 11.64 45.55 -29.40
C VAL A 111 11.80 45.55 -30.92
N GLU A 112 12.57 46.52 -31.43
CA GLU A 112 12.82 46.63 -32.88
C GLU A 112 13.41 45.31 -33.41
N TRP A 113 12.91 44.83 -34.56
CA TRP A 113 13.28 43.54 -35.13
C TRP A 113 13.31 43.60 -36.68
N ASP A 114 14.34 44.22 -37.25
CA ASP A 114 14.42 44.43 -38.71
C ASP A 114 14.79 43.17 -39.50
N ASP A 115 15.54 42.24 -38.90
CA ASP A 115 16.03 41.05 -39.57
C ASP A 115 16.25 39.85 -38.63
N TRP A 116 16.79 38.76 -39.18
CA TRP A 116 16.90 37.47 -38.49
C TRP A 116 17.96 37.43 -37.37
N ALA A 117 19.12 38.07 -37.56
CA ALA A 117 20.31 37.77 -36.74
C ALA A 117 21.21 38.97 -36.45
N THR A 118 21.06 40.11 -37.13
CA THR A 118 21.97 41.26 -36.97
C THR A 118 21.98 41.75 -35.53
N ASN A 119 20.81 41.92 -34.90
CA ASN A 119 20.73 42.37 -33.51
C ASN A 119 21.43 41.40 -32.54
N ALA A 120 21.20 40.09 -32.70
CA ALA A 120 21.87 39.08 -31.87
C ALA A 120 23.41 39.09 -32.07
N LYS A 121 23.89 39.25 -33.29
CA LYS A 121 25.33 39.37 -33.58
C LYS A 121 25.93 40.66 -33.01
N THR A 122 25.22 41.78 -33.11
CA THR A 122 25.65 43.05 -32.51
C THR A 122 25.71 42.94 -30.99
N LYS A 123 24.69 42.35 -30.34
CA LYS A 123 24.73 42.07 -28.90
C LYS A 123 25.95 41.24 -28.51
N LEU A 124 26.24 40.17 -29.26
CA LEU A 124 27.43 39.34 -29.03
C LEU A 124 28.73 40.12 -29.21
N ALA A 125 28.82 41.01 -30.21
CA ALA A 125 29.99 41.85 -30.44
C ALA A 125 30.27 42.82 -29.27
N HIS A 126 29.26 43.10 -28.44
CA HIS A 126 29.34 43.90 -27.22
C HIS A 126 29.20 43.06 -25.93
N ASP A 127 29.52 41.77 -25.99
CA ASP A 127 29.51 40.82 -24.85
C ASP A 127 28.15 40.63 -24.15
N ILE A 128 27.04 41.05 -24.77
CA ILE A 128 25.68 40.79 -24.26
C ILE A 128 25.22 39.42 -24.77
N ARG A 129 25.03 38.46 -23.84
CA ARG A 129 24.75 37.05 -24.16
C ARG A 129 23.39 36.54 -23.73
N LEU A 130 22.54 37.38 -23.13
CA LEU A 130 21.14 37.07 -22.88
C LEU A 130 20.22 38.16 -23.45
N ASP A 131 19.40 37.77 -24.41
CA ASP A 131 18.41 38.59 -25.09
C ASP A 131 17.01 38.37 -24.50
N THR A 132 16.30 39.44 -24.22
CA THR A 132 14.88 39.40 -23.79
C THR A 132 13.93 40.09 -24.79
N ASP A 133 14.36 40.24 -26.05
CA ASP A 133 13.61 40.90 -27.11
C ASP A 133 12.56 39.99 -27.75
N TYR A 134 12.62 38.66 -27.58
CA TYR A 134 11.56 37.81 -28.15
C TYR A 134 10.26 37.90 -27.33
N TYR A 135 9.39 38.83 -27.72
CA TYR A 135 8.39 39.44 -26.85
C TYR A 135 6.95 39.00 -27.17
N TYR A 136 6.13 38.73 -26.14
CA TYR A 136 4.75 38.28 -26.33
C TYR A 136 3.81 39.48 -26.59
N TYR A 137 3.70 39.92 -27.84
CA TYR A 137 2.96 41.11 -28.31
C TYR A 137 2.50 40.89 -29.76
N PRO A 138 1.46 41.58 -30.28
CA PRO A 138 0.53 42.52 -29.65
C PRO A 138 -0.63 41.86 -28.90
N GLN A 139 -1.38 42.65 -28.12
CA GLN A 139 -2.58 42.23 -27.41
C GLN A 139 -3.59 41.46 -28.29
N SER A 140 -3.75 41.86 -29.57
CA SER A 140 -4.65 41.19 -30.51
C SER A 140 -4.25 39.75 -30.83
N TRP A 141 -2.96 39.40 -30.66
CA TRP A 141 -2.45 38.05 -30.81
C TRP A 141 -2.46 37.30 -29.48
N VAL A 142 -2.06 37.96 -28.39
CA VAL A 142 -1.99 37.36 -27.05
C VAL A 142 -3.39 37.00 -26.54
N GLN A 143 -4.38 37.88 -26.72
CA GLN A 143 -5.79 37.66 -26.33
C GLN A 143 -5.95 37.15 -24.88
N ASN A 144 -5.11 37.64 -23.97
CA ASN A 144 -5.06 37.20 -22.58
C ASN A 144 -4.90 35.66 -22.40
N ARG A 145 -4.19 34.98 -23.32
CA ARG A 145 -3.92 33.54 -23.26
C ARG A 145 -2.51 33.28 -22.72
N PRO A 146 -2.37 32.67 -21.53
CA PRO A 146 -1.08 32.25 -21.01
C PRO A 146 -0.55 31.06 -21.82
N GLY A 147 0.72 31.09 -22.20
CA GLY A 147 1.36 30.02 -22.96
C GLY A 147 2.81 30.30 -23.35
N TYR A 148 3.41 29.38 -24.11
CA TYR A 148 4.77 29.52 -24.63
C TYR A 148 4.74 29.91 -26.10
N PHE A 149 5.17 31.13 -26.39
CA PHE A 149 5.19 31.64 -27.76
C PHE A 149 6.14 30.85 -28.68
N ASN A 150 7.26 30.37 -28.12
CA ASN A 150 8.22 29.50 -28.79
C ASN A 150 7.84 28.01 -28.74
N GLY A 151 6.66 27.66 -28.23
CA GLY A 151 6.15 26.29 -28.09
C GLY A 151 6.78 25.44 -26.99
N THR A 152 8.04 25.69 -26.60
CA THR A 152 8.79 24.86 -25.65
C THR A 152 8.94 25.47 -24.26
N GLY A 153 8.85 26.80 -24.13
CA GLY A 153 9.14 27.53 -22.90
C GLY A 153 10.62 27.47 -22.49
N GLN A 154 11.49 26.88 -23.33
CA GLN A 154 12.92 26.76 -23.07
C GLN A 154 13.67 27.94 -23.67
N ILE A 155 14.71 28.37 -22.98
CA ILE A 155 15.66 29.37 -23.47
C ILE A 155 16.64 28.65 -24.40
N MET A 156 16.77 29.15 -25.62
CA MET A 156 17.59 28.55 -26.68
C MET A 156 18.54 29.61 -27.23
N ARG A 157 19.68 29.20 -27.78
CA ARG A 157 20.54 30.13 -28.50
C ARG A 157 19.89 30.57 -29.82
N PHE A 158 20.20 31.79 -30.26
CA PHE A 158 19.88 32.22 -31.61
C PHE A 158 20.56 31.32 -32.65
N ALA A 159 19.87 31.10 -33.78
CA ALA A 159 20.45 30.49 -34.96
C ALA A 159 20.76 31.58 -35.98
N ASP A 160 21.91 31.50 -36.63
CA ASP A 160 22.26 32.32 -37.78
C ASP A 160 21.57 31.80 -39.05
N GLN A 161 21.63 32.58 -40.13
CA GLN A 161 21.02 32.24 -41.42
C GLN A 161 21.59 30.97 -42.06
N ASP A 162 22.79 30.56 -41.68
CA ASP A 162 23.43 29.32 -42.13
C ASP A 162 23.14 28.12 -41.20
N GLY A 163 22.36 28.33 -40.13
CA GLY A 163 22.01 27.31 -39.13
C GLY A 163 23.04 27.14 -38.02
N SER A 164 24.15 27.88 -38.04
CA SER A 164 25.09 27.92 -36.92
C SER A 164 24.46 28.62 -35.70
N THR A 165 24.90 28.27 -34.50
CA THR A 165 24.42 28.92 -33.27
C THR A 165 25.17 30.22 -33.03
N ILE A 166 24.44 31.31 -32.77
CA ILE A 166 24.99 32.55 -32.23
C ILE A 166 24.97 32.39 -30.70
N ASP A 167 26.09 32.67 -30.02
CA ASP A 167 26.21 32.48 -28.57
C ASP A 167 25.53 33.59 -27.76
N VAL A 168 24.27 33.83 -28.09
CA VAL A 168 23.32 34.68 -27.38
C VAL A 168 22.09 33.84 -27.08
N TRP A 169 21.75 33.71 -25.81
CA TRP A 169 20.56 33.03 -25.35
C TRP A 169 19.33 33.92 -25.57
N GLN A 170 18.33 33.40 -26.28
CA GLN A 170 17.04 34.05 -26.51
C GLN A 170 16.05 33.62 -25.42
N ALA A 171 15.86 34.48 -24.42
CA ALA A 171 14.84 34.30 -23.40
C ALA A 171 13.53 34.93 -23.87
N THR A 172 12.57 34.10 -24.26
CA THR A 172 11.23 34.59 -24.66
C THR A 172 10.56 35.27 -23.47
N THR A 173 10.06 36.48 -23.66
CA THR A 173 9.32 37.26 -22.67
C THR A 173 7.84 36.91 -22.71
N GLN A 174 7.43 35.90 -21.91
CA GLN A 174 6.05 35.40 -21.90
C GLN A 174 5.10 36.24 -21.02
N MET A 175 5.64 37.05 -20.12
CA MET A 175 4.84 37.89 -19.23
C MET A 175 5.23 39.36 -19.42
N THR A 176 4.25 40.16 -19.79
CA THR A 176 4.40 41.59 -20.09
C THR A 176 3.31 42.39 -19.39
N ASP A 177 3.56 43.66 -19.08
CA ASP A 177 2.54 44.58 -18.57
C ASP A 177 1.85 45.42 -19.67
N GLU A 178 2.21 45.23 -20.94
CA GLU A 178 1.70 46.01 -22.07
C GLU A 178 0.94 45.20 -23.14
N SER A 179 0.89 43.86 -23.05
CA SER A 179 0.21 43.02 -24.06
C SER A 179 -1.21 42.56 -23.68
N GLY A 180 -1.85 43.24 -22.72
CA GLY A 180 -3.23 42.96 -22.32
C GLY A 180 -3.43 41.62 -21.60
N GLN A 181 -2.38 41.10 -20.97
CA GLN A 181 -2.42 39.95 -20.07
C GLN A 181 -2.98 40.37 -18.70
N THR A 182 -3.74 39.49 -18.06
CA THR A 182 -4.30 39.72 -16.71
C THR A 182 -3.43 39.04 -15.65
N TYR A 183 -3.19 39.72 -14.53
CA TYR A 183 -2.44 39.22 -13.39
C TYR A 183 -3.32 39.19 -12.13
N PRO A 184 -3.23 38.15 -11.28
CA PRO A 184 -2.24 37.07 -11.30
C PRO A 184 -2.57 35.91 -12.26
N PHE A 185 -3.73 35.93 -12.95
CA PHE A 185 -4.19 34.85 -13.83
C PHE A 185 -3.11 34.26 -14.75
N THR A 186 -2.33 35.11 -15.42
CA THR A 186 -1.28 34.67 -16.35
C THR A 186 -0.16 33.92 -15.65
N VAL A 187 0.41 34.49 -14.57
CA VAL A 187 1.52 33.86 -13.84
C VAL A 187 1.06 32.59 -13.12
N ASP A 188 -0.13 32.61 -12.50
CA ASP A 188 -0.71 31.44 -11.84
C ASP A 188 -0.88 30.29 -12.84
N THR A 189 -1.46 30.56 -14.01
CA THR A 189 -1.67 29.52 -15.03
C THR A 189 -0.35 28.90 -15.49
N LEU A 190 0.69 29.72 -15.71
CA LEU A 190 1.99 29.24 -16.15
C LEU A 190 2.70 28.42 -15.07
N LEU A 191 2.68 28.87 -13.82
CA LEU A 191 3.32 28.18 -12.71
C LEU A 191 2.57 26.90 -12.32
N ASP A 192 1.24 26.91 -12.31
CA ASP A 192 0.43 25.74 -11.97
C ASP A 192 0.63 24.62 -13.00
N LYS A 193 0.74 24.94 -14.29
CA LYS A 193 1.04 23.94 -15.33
C LYS A 193 2.50 23.47 -15.31
N ALA A 194 3.42 24.31 -14.84
CA ALA A 194 4.82 23.94 -14.70
C ALA A 194 5.04 22.99 -13.50
N LEU A 195 4.36 23.23 -12.38
CA LEU A 195 4.53 22.48 -11.13
C LEU A 195 3.51 21.33 -10.98
N GLY A 196 2.39 21.41 -11.68
CA GLY A 196 1.32 20.41 -11.68
C GLY A 196 1.61 19.18 -12.55
N ALA A 197 0.58 18.36 -12.72
CA ALA A 197 0.69 17.06 -13.39
C ALA A 197 1.10 17.16 -14.87
N GLU A 198 0.83 18.29 -15.53
CA GLU A 198 1.23 18.51 -16.91
C GLU A 198 2.76 18.57 -17.08
N GLY A 199 3.49 19.05 -16.06
CA GLY A 199 4.95 19.16 -16.10
C GLY A 199 5.46 20.00 -17.25
N TYR A 200 4.88 21.18 -17.46
CA TYR A 200 5.32 22.17 -18.46
C TYR A 200 6.49 22.98 -17.89
N TYR A 201 7.62 22.33 -17.66
CA TYR A 201 8.79 22.97 -17.05
C TYR A 201 9.40 24.03 -17.98
N ALA A 202 9.57 25.25 -17.48
CA ALA A 202 10.12 26.37 -18.23
C ALA A 202 10.90 27.34 -17.34
N ALA A 203 11.78 28.12 -17.97
CA ALA A 203 12.30 29.36 -17.40
C ALA A 203 11.47 30.51 -17.99
N LEU A 204 10.65 31.14 -17.15
CA LEU A 204 9.68 32.14 -17.60
C LEU A 204 10.26 33.53 -17.46
N THR A 205 10.24 34.33 -18.51
CA THR A 205 10.71 35.72 -18.47
C THR A 205 9.53 36.66 -18.35
N ALA A 206 9.60 37.56 -17.38
CA ALA A 206 8.65 38.63 -17.16
C ALA A 206 9.36 39.97 -17.39
N ASN A 207 8.83 40.83 -18.25
CA ASN A 207 9.30 42.20 -18.39
C ASN A 207 8.21 43.17 -17.96
N MET A 208 8.51 43.98 -16.94
CA MET A 208 7.56 44.93 -16.35
C MET A 208 8.22 46.31 -16.27
N HIS A 209 7.54 47.37 -16.69
CA HIS A 209 8.09 48.71 -16.64
C HIS A 209 8.50 49.10 -15.22
N THR A 210 9.75 49.54 -15.08
CA THR A 210 10.38 50.06 -13.86
C THR A 210 10.33 51.60 -13.76
N ASP A 211 9.56 52.24 -14.64
CA ASP A 211 9.28 53.68 -14.66
C ASP A 211 8.53 54.21 -13.42
N SER A 212 7.97 53.32 -12.60
CA SER A 212 7.16 53.66 -11.42
C SER A 212 7.59 52.85 -10.21
N ALA A 213 7.47 53.45 -9.02
CA ALA A 213 7.88 52.82 -7.76
C ALA A 213 7.12 51.52 -7.47
N THR A 214 5.92 51.35 -8.02
CA THR A 214 5.10 50.14 -7.91
C THR A 214 4.51 49.77 -9.26
N ASN A 215 4.36 48.46 -9.50
CA ASN A 215 3.76 47.89 -10.71
C ASN A 215 2.96 46.64 -10.30
N LEU A 216 1.63 46.66 -10.49
CA LEU A 216 0.74 45.58 -10.05
C LEU A 216 1.06 44.22 -10.71
N PRO A 217 1.17 44.12 -12.05
CA PRO A 217 1.62 42.89 -12.71
C PRO A 217 2.91 42.32 -12.11
N SER A 218 3.91 43.17 -11.87
CA SER A 218 5.19 42.73 -11.33
C SER A 218 5.09 42.23 -9.89
N ASN A 219 4.28 42.88 -9.05
CA ASN A 219 4.02 42.40 -7.68
C ASN A 219 3.35 41.03 -7.71
N SER A 220 2.33 40.84 -8.56
CA SER A 220 1.64 39.56 -8.70
C SER A 220 2.57 38.43 -9.16
N VAL A 221 3.55 38.71 -10.01
CA VAL A 221 4.55 37.72 -10.43
C VAL A 221 5.42 37.28 -9.26
N VAL A 222 5.90 38.22 -8.44
CA VAL A 222 6.73 37.91 -7.26
C VAL A 222 5.92 37.14 -6.21
N GLU A 223 4.69 37.58 -5.92
CA GLU A 223 3.81 36.93 -4.95
C GLU A 223 3.48 35.50 -5.38
N ALA A 224 3.09 35.29 -6.64
CA ALA A 224 2.80 33.95 -7.16
C ALA A 224 4.04 33.03 -7.15
N ALA A 225 5.24 33.58 -7.32
CA ALA A 225 6.49 32.85 -7.24
C ALA A 225 6.83 32.43 -5.81
N LEU A 226 6.70 33.36 -4.86
CA LEU A 226 6.93 33.11 -3.42
C LEU A 226 5.97 32.04 -2.89
N ASP A 227 4.69 32.14 -3.21
CA ASP A 227 3.66 31.19 -2.78
C ASP A 227 3.95 29.75 -3.24
N ARG A 228 4.71 29.59 -4.32
CA ARG A 228 5.05 28.30 -4.94
C ARG A 228 6.51 27.89 -4.74
N GLY A 229 7.30 28.67 -4.01
CA GLY A 229 8.74 28.42 -3.82
C GLY A 229 9.54 28.46 -5.13
N VAL A 230 9.13 29.28 -6.09
CA VAL A 230 9.79 29.43 -7.39
C VAL A 230 10.82 30.57 -7.32
N PRO A 231 12.10 30.33 -7.67
CA PRO A 231 13.12 31.38 -7.69
C PRO A 231 12.79 32.49 -8.69
N VAL A 232 13.03 33.75 -8.29
CA VAL A 232 12.97 34.94 -9.14
C VAL A 232 14.37 35.55 -9.25
N VAL A 233 14.93 35.54 -10.46
CA VAL A 233 16.33 35.84 -10.73
C VAL A 233 16.50 36.99 -11.72
N SER A 234 17.65 37.66 -11.68
CA SER A 234 18.07 38.59 -12.73
C SER A 234 18.49 37.85 -14.01
N GLY A 235 18.51 38.57 -15.14
CA GLY A 235 19.04 38.10 -16.41
C GLY A 235 20.47 37.58 -16.28
N ARG A 236 21.38 38.34 -15.66
CA ARG A 236 22.74 37.90 -15.33
C ARG A 236 22.81 36.57 -14.56
N GLN A 237 21.98 36.41 -13.53
CA GLN A 237 21.93 35.15 -12.77
C GLN A 237 21.46 33.99 -13.65
N MET A 238 20.46 34.23 -14.51
CA MET A 238 20.01 33.22 -15.47
C MET A 238 21.09 32.88 -16.51
N LEU A 239 21.79 33.87 -17.08
CA LEU A 239 22.87 33.62 -18.02
C LEU A 239 23.97 32.76 -17.39
N THR A 240 24.39 33.12 -16.17
CA THR A 240 25.39 32.36 -15.41
C THR A 240 24.96 30.89 -15.25
N TRP A 241 23.68 30.66 -14.97
CA TRP A 241 23.16 29.30 -14.88
C TRP A 241 23.09 28.58 -16.22
N LEU A 242 22.64 29.26 -17.28
CA LEU A 242 22.54 28.69 -18.63
C LEU A 242 23.91 28.24 -19.13
N ASP A 243 24.93 29.08 -18.97
CA ASP A 243 26.31 28.74 -19.35
C ASP A 243 26.86 27.59 -18.52
N GLY A 244 26.64 27.60 -17.20
CA GLY A 244 27.03 26.49 -16.33
C GLY A 244 26.31 25.18 -16.71
N ARG A 245 25.02 25.25 -17.07
CA ARG A 245 24.20 24.09 -17.46
C ARG A 245 24.64 23.55 -18.83
N ASP A 246 24.86 24.42 -19.80
CA ASP A 246 25.32 24.08 -21.15
C ASP A 246 26.74 23.50 -21.14
N GLY A 247 27.61 24.03 -20.26
CA GLY A 247 28.93 23.47 -19.99
C GLY A 247 28.93 22.19 -19.16
N SER A 248 27.77 21.73 -18.67
CA SER A 248 27.64 20.50 -17.89
C SER A 248 27.31 19.32 -18.80
N SER A 249 27.93 18.16 -18.57
CA SER A 249 27.69 16.96 -19.36
C SER A 249 27.82 15.67 -18.56
N PHE A 250 27.12 14.63 -19.00
CA PHE A 250 27.44 13.26 -18.64
C PHE A 250 28.47 12.72 -19.63
N GLN A 251 29.58 12.20 -19.10
CA GLN A 251 30.70 11.63 -19.86
C GLN A 251 30.97 10.21 -19.37
N SER A 252 31.75 9.43 -20.13
CA SER A 252 32.20 8.09 -19.73
C SER A 252 31.06 7.19 -19.25
N ILE A 253 29.92 7.23 -19.94
CA ILE A 253 28.74 6.44 -19.59
C ILE A 253 29.01 4.99 -19.99
N ASP A 254 29.01 4.09 -19.01
CA ASP A 254 29.30 2.67 -19.22
C ASP A 254 28.48 1.79 -18.29
N TRP A 255 28.18 0.57 -18.75
CA TRP A 255 27.46 -0.44 -17.97
C TRP A 255 28.38 -1.62 -17.68
N ASP A 256 28.48 -1.99 -16.41
CA ASP A 256 29.08 -3.26 -15.99
C ASP A 256 28.08 -4.05 -15.15
N GLY A 257 27.48 -5.08 -15.75
CA GLY A 257 26.43 -5.87 -15.14
C GLY A 257 25.24 -5.01 -14.68
N ASN A 258 25.16 -4.78 -13.37
CA ASN A 258 24.09 -4.04 -12.73
C ASN A 258 24.47 -2.60 -12.34
N GLU A 259 25.67 -2.15 -12.68
CA GLU A 259 26.16 -0.81 -12.36
C GLU A 259 26.25 0.06 -13.61
N LEU A 260 25.62 1.24 -13.54
CA LEU A 260 25.77 2.31 -14.52
C LEU A 260 26.78 3.32 -14.00
N SER A 261 27.97 3.34 -14.59
CA SER A 261 29.00 4.33 -14.30
C SER A 261 28.88 5.53 -15.24
N PHE A 262 29.09 6.73 -14.72
CA PHE A 262 29.16 7.96 -15.52
C PHE A 262 29.95 9.03 -14.80
N THR A 263 30.49 9.99 -15.54
CA THR A 263 31.15 11.18 -14.99
C THR A 263 30.27 12.39 -15.22
N VAL A 264 29.98 13.15 -14.18
CA VAL A 264 29.43 14.50 -14.32
C VAL A 264 30.62 15.45 -14.52
N ALA A 265 30.68 16.11 -15.67
CA ALA A 265 31.66 17.14 -15.98
C ALA A 265 30.99 18.52 -16.05
N GLY A 266 31.75 19.59 -15.80
CA GLY A 266 31.21 20.94 -15.67
C GLY A 266 30.42 21.13 -14.37
N GLY A 267 29.65 22.22 -14.30
CA GLY A 267 28.78 22.49 -13.17
C GLY A 267 28.02 23.81 -13.28
N ALA A 268 26.79 23.82 -12.77
CA ALA A 268 25.99 25.01 -12.53
C ALA A 268 25.54 25.02 -11.07
N ASN A 269 25.22 26.20 -10.52
CA ASN A 269 24.58 26.21 -9.22
C ASN A 269 23.22 25.49 -9.28
N GLY A 270 22.91 24.68 -8.26
CA GLY A 270 21.67 23.91 -8.20
C GLY A 270 21.51 22.84 -9.28
N LEU A 271 22.59 22.42 -9.96
CA LEU A 271 22.54 21.39 -10.99
C LEU A 271 21.99 20.08 -10.41
N ARG A 272 21.01 19.48 -11.10
CA ARG A 272 20.46 18.17 -10.75
C ARG A 272 20.67 17.20 -11.89
N GLY A 273 21.07 15.98 -11.54
CA GLY A 273 21.13 14.84 -12.43
C GLY A 273 19.87 13.99 -12.28
N MET A 274 19.53 13.25 -13.32
CA MET A 274 18.49 12.25 -13.25
C MET A 274 18.92 10.97 -13.97
N VAL A 275 18.68 9.82 -13.34
CA VAL A 275 18.88 8.49 -13.94
C VAL A 275 17.57 7.70 -13.85
N PRO A 276 17.24 6.80 -14.80
CA PRO A 276 16.03 6.01 -14.74
C PRO A 276 15.96 5.20 -13.43
N ARG A 277 14.78 5.12 -12.80
CA ARG A 277 14.58 4.29 -11.59
C ARG A 277 14.62 2.80 -11.91
N THR A 278 14.24 2.43 -13.12
CA THR A 278 14.27 1.06 -13.60
C THR A 278 15.08 0.97 -14.88
N SER A 279 15.80 -0.13 -15.04
CA SER A 279 16.54 -0.50 -16.24
C SER A 279 16.36 -2.00 -16.48
N SER A 280 16.93 -2.51 -17.58
CA SER A 280 17.01 -3.97 -17.80
C SER A 280 17.83 -4.68 -16.71
N ALA A 281 18.67 -3.96 -15.96
CA ALA A 281 19.45 -4.48 -14.84
C ALA A 281 18.70 -4.46 -13.49
N GLY A 282 17.42 -4.06 -13.48
CA GLY A 282 16.55 -4.05 -12.31
C GLY A 282 16.17 -2.65 -11.84
N THR A 283 15.94 -2.49 -10.54
CA THR A 283 15.56 -1.23 -9.92
C THR A 283 16.79 -0.59 -9.26
N LEU A 284 16.96 0.72 -9.46
CA LEU A 284 18.04 1.48 -8.85
C LEU A 284 17.98 1.34 -7.32
N SER A 285 19.05 0.85 -6.71
CA SER A 285 19.15 0.68 -5.26
C SER A 285 19.96 1.82 -4.62
N SER A 286 20.99 2.30 -5.31
CA SER A 286 21.86 3.37 -4.81
C SER A 286 22.47 4.21 -5.94
N ILE A 287 22.88 5.42 -5.60
CA ILE A 287 23.79 6.24 -6.41
C ILE A 287 24.96 6.59 -5.50
N THR A 288 26.18 6.46 -6.00
CA THR A 288 27.39 6.92 -5.33
C THR A 288 28.16 7.91 -6.19
N ARG A 289 28.94 8.80 -5.59
CA ARG A 289 29.92 9.69 -6.23
C ARG A 289 31.27 9.51 -5.55
N GLY A 290 32.28 9.06 -6.30
CA GLY A 290 33.59 8.73 -5.72
C GLY A 290 33.51 7.69 -4.60
N GLY A 291 32.52 6.79 -4.65
CA GLY A 291 32.22 5.81 -3.60
C GLY A 291 31.35 6.32 -2.45
N SER A 292 31.11 7.63 -2.32
CA SER A 292 30.21 8.19 -1.29
C SER A 292 28.76 8.15 -1.74
N SER A 293 27.83 7.77 -0.85
CA SER A 293 26.40 7.72 -1.17
C SER A 293 25.84 9.10 -1.55
N VAL A 294 24.99 9.13 -2.57
CA VAL A 294 24.26 10.30 -3.04
C VAL A 294 22.77 10.04 -2.87
N SER A 295 22.11 10.85 -2.05
CA SER A 295 20.66 10.78 -1.87
C SER A 295 19.94 11.16 -3.16
N PHE A 296 18.84 10.48 -3.45
CA PHE A 296 17.96 10.81 -4.56
C PHE A 296 16.49 10.78 -4.14
N THR A 297 15.65 11.49 -4.89
CA THR A 297 14.18 11.40 -4.81
C THR A 297 13.63 10.82 -6.11
N SER A 298 12.45 10.19 -6.06
CA SER A 298 11.81 9.66 -7.27
C SER A 298 10.78 10.65 -7.81
N GLN A 299 10.80 10.91 -9.11
CA GLN A 299 9.76 11.69 -9.80
C GLN A 299 9.43 11.04 -11.15
N THR A 300 8.16 11.13 -11.56
CA THR A 300 7.71 10.65 -12.87
C THR A 300 7.69 11.79 -13.87
N ILE A 301 8.53 11.71 -14.90
CA ILE A 301 8.59 12.69 -15.99
C ILE A 301 8.04 12.02 -17.24
N LYS A 302 6.87 12.50 -17.70
CA LYS A 302 6.20 12.03 -18.93
C LYS A 302 6.06 10.49 -18.99
N GLY A 303 5.67 9.87 -17.86
CA GLY A 303 5.44 8.44 -17.74
C GLY A 303 6.65 7.59 -17.39
N ILE A 304 7.84 8.17 -17.28
CA ILE A 304 9.07 7.47 -16.88
C ILE A 304 9.49 7.93 -15.48
N GLN A 305 9.73 6.98 -14.58
CA GLN A 305 10.19 7.30 -13.23
C GLN A 305 11.71 7.47 -13.21
N TYR A 306 12.18 8.61 -12.68
CA TYR A 306 13.59 8.96 -12.56
C TYR A 306 13.98 9.20 -11.11
N ALA A 307 15.23 8.85 -10.78
CA ALA A 307 15.89 9.24 -9.55
C ALA A 307 16.58 10.59 -9.77
N PHE A 308 16.11 11.62 -9.09
CA PHE A 308 16.68 12.97 -9.10
C PHE A 308 17.67 13.13 -7.96
N PHE A 309 18.88 13.59 -8.27
CA PHE A 309 19.94 13.82 -7.29
C PHE A 309 20.67 15.13 -7.57
N THR A 310 21.28 15.71 -6.53
CA THR A 310 22.18 16.85 -6.72
C THR A 310 23.42 16.40 -7.49
N ALA A 311 23.66 17.04 -8.64
CA ALA A 311 24.79 16.72 -9.49
C ALA A 311 25.96 17.66 -9.19
N SER A 312 27.14 17.10 -9.03
CA SER A 312 28.39 17.82 -8.83
C SER A 312 29.49 17.09 -9.58
N THR A 313 30.50 17.81 -10.07
CA THR A 313 31.56 17.23 -10.91
C THR A 313 32.18 15.99 -10.26
N GLY A 314 32.31 14.88 -10.99
CA GLY A 314 32.96 13.67 -10.48
C GLY A 314 32.36 12.38 -11.04
N ASN A 315 32.95 11.26 -10.62
CA ASN A 315 32.56 9.94 -11.09
C ASN A 315 31.44 9.39 -10.23
N TYR A 316 30.37 8.94 -10.87
CA TYR A 316 29.21 8.34 -10.25
C TYR A 316 29.05 6.89 -10.66
N VAL A 317 28.46 6.12 -9.75
CA VAL A 317 27.97 4.77 -10.02
C VAL A 317 26.54 4.68 -9.52
N ALA A 318 25.62 4.39 -10.43
CA ALA A 318 24.24 4.06 -10.13
C ALA A 318 24.09 2.54 -10.13
N THR A 319 23.91 1.94 -8.96
CA THR A 319 23.78 0.49 -8.82
C THR A 319 22.29 0.13 -8.91
N TYR A 320 21.98 -0.72 -9.88
CA TYR A 320 20.70 -1.35 -10.03
C TYR A 320 20.76 -2.72 -9.36
N THR A 321 19.67 -3.14 -8.77
CA THR A 321 19.54 -4.51 -8.29
C THR A 321 18.29 -5.08 -8.91
N THR A 322 18.33 -6.35 -9.28
CA THR A 322 17.11 -7.15 -9.35
C THR A 322 16.58 -7.26 -7.92
N GLY A 323 15.97 -6.17 -7.44
CA GLY A 323 15.20 -6.17 -6.21
C GLY A 323 14.09 -7.18 -6.40
N ASP A 324 13.89 -8.01 -5.37
CA ASP A 324 13.11 -9.24 -5.38
C ASP A 324 13.38 -10.19 -6.56
N SER A 325 13.89 -11.38 -6.27
CA SER A 325 13.98 -12.47 -7.25
C SER A 325 13.09 -13.66 -6.89
N ALA A 326 12.32 -13.55 -5.81
CA ALA A 326 11.35 -14.57 -5.46
C ALA A 326 10.16 -14.42 -6.42
N ALA A 327 9.78 -15.51 -7.07
CA ALA A 327 8.53 -15.51 -7.81
C ALA A 327 7.36 -15.54 -6.82
N PRO A 328 6.26 -14.81 -7.09
CA PRO A 328 5.11 -14.83 -6.23
C PRO A 328 4.51 -16.24 -6.16
N THR A 329 4.08 -16.64 -4.97
CA THR A 329 3.38 -17.91 -4.70
C THR A 329 2.01 -17.65 -4.12
N ILE A 330 1.11 -18.63 -4.19
CA ILE A 330 -0.22 -18.54 -3.56
C ILE A 330 -0.11 -19.08 -2.14
N VAL A 331 -0.50 -18.24 -1.17
CA VAL A 331 -0.46 -18.59 0.25
C VAL A 331 -1.77 -19.22 0.71
N SER A 332 -2.90 -18.79 0.16
CA SER A 332 -4.21 -19.31 0.53
C SER A 332 -5.28 -18.96 -0.51
N THR A 333 -6.32 -19.78 -0.60
CA THR A 333 -7.50 -19.52 -1.42
C THR A 333 -8.77 -19.60 -0.58
N THR A 334 -9.77 -18.80 -0.93
CA THR A 334 -11.14 -18.93 -0.41
C THR A 334 -12.09 -19.02 -1.60
N PRO A 335 -12.85 -20.11 -1.78
CA PRO A 335 -12.83 -21.33 -0.97
C PRO A 335 -11.47 -22.04 -0.98
N ALA A 336 -11.19 -22.82 0.07
CA ALA A 336 -10.03 -23.70 0.09
C ALA A 336 -10.15 -24.77 -1.01
N ASP A 337 -9.02 -25.22 -1.55
CA ASP A 337 -9.00 -26.28 -2.55
C ASP A 337 -9.70 -27.56 -2.05
N GLY A 338 -10.59 -28.11 -2.85
CA GLY A 338 -11.44 -29.25 -2.52
C GLY A 338 -12.65 -28.95 -1.64
N SER A 339 -12.93 -27.69 -1.30
CA SER A 339 -14.12 -27.33 -0.50
C SER A 339 -15.40 -27.85 -1.15
N THR A 340 -16.33 -28.44 -0.39
CA THR A 340 -17.60 -29.01 -0.92
C THR A 340 -18.85 -28.19 -0.59
N SER A 341 -18.67 -27.05 0.08
CA SER A 341 -19.76 -26.23 0.61
C SER A 341 -19.47 -24.74 0.44
N ALA A 342 -18.95 -24.35 -0.72
CA ALA A 342 -18.72 -22.95 -1.04
C ALA A 342 -20.04 -22.20 -1.23
N ALA A 343 -20.18 -21.01 -0.64
CA ALA A 343 -21.37 -20.20 -0.86
C ALA A 343 -21.48 -19.78 -2.33
N VAL A 344 -22.70 -19.83 -2.87
CA VAL A 344 -22.98 -19.55 -4.29
C VAL A 344 -22.78 -18.07 -4.67
N SER A 345 -22.74 -17.16 -3.71
CA SER A 345 -22.67 -15.71 -3.94
C SER A 345 -21.42 -15.04 -3.34
N ASP A 346 -20.57 -15.79 -2.64
CA ASP A 346 -19.37 -15.21 -2.02
C ASP A 346 -18.29 -14.96 -3.08
N PRO A 347 -17.52 -13.87 -2.96
CA PRO A 347 -16.35 -13.66 -3.81
C PRO A 347 -15.29 -14.72 -3.52
N ILE A 348 -14.55 -15.09 -4.55
CA ILE A 348 -13.44 -16.03 -4.45
C ILE A 348 -12.16 -15.22 -4.29
N THR A 349 -11.32 -15.56 -3.32
CA THR A 349 -10.06 -14.84 -3.07
C THR A 349 -8.85 -15.76 -3.27
N VAL A 350 -7.78 -15.19 -3.82
CA VAL A 350 -6.47 -15.83 -3.95
C VAL A 350 -5.44 -14.89 -3.35
N ARG A 351 -4.81 -15.29 -2.24
CA ARG A 351 -3.80 -14.49 -1.54
C ARG A 351 -2.39 -14.89 -2.00
N PHE A 352 -1.58 -13.91 -2.37
CA PHE A 352 -0.20 -14.09 -2.81
C PHE A 352 0.80 -13.88 -1.65
N SER A 353 2.02 -14.41 -1.80
CA SER A 353 3.11 -14.31 -0.82
C SER A 353 3.67 -12.90 -0.66
N GLU A 354 3.39 -12.04 -1.62
CA GLU A 354 3.98 -10.72 -1.77
C GLU A 354 3.08 -9.79 -2.59
N ALA A 355 3.51 -8.54 -2.75
CA ALA A 355 2.75 -7.53 -3.47
C ALA A 355 2.79 -7.76 -5.00
N MET A 356 1.62 -7.95 -5.60
CA MET A 356 1.48 -8.20 -7.04
C MET A 356 1.47 -6.92 -7.88
N ALA A 357 1.96 -7.01 -9.13
CA ALA A 357 1.71 -5.98 -10.13
C ALA A 357 0.23 -5.99 -10.53
N SER A 358 -0.52 -5.01 -10.03
CA SER A 358 -1.98 -4.93 -10.17
C SER A 358 -2.49 -5.06 -11.61
N ALA A 359 -1.74 -4.56 -12.60
CA ALA A 359 -2.07 -4.67 -14.02
C ALA A 359 -2.13 -6.13 -14.53
N THR A 360 -1.40 -7.06 -13.89
CA THR A 360 -1.38 -8.49 -14.26
C THR A 360 -2.48 -9.31 -13.58
N ILE A 361 -3.17 -8.74 -12.58
CA ILE A 361 -4.28 -9.36 -11.86
C ILE A 361 -5.59 -8.99 -12.56
N ASN A 362 -5.97 -9.79 -13.56
CA ASN A 362 -7.11 -9.53 -14.43
C ASN A 362 -7.73 -10.84 -14.94
N THR A 363 -8.86 -10.76 -15.64
CA THR A 363 -9.61 -11.93 -16.15
C THR A 363 -8.90 -12.71 -17.26
N SER A 364 -7.85 -12.16 -17.88
CA SER A 364 -7.02 -12.89 -18.84
C SER A 364 -6.04 -13.85 -18.16
N ASN A 365 -5.61 -13.52 -16.95
CA ASN A 365 -4.64 -14.28 -16.17
C ASN A 365 -5.28 -15.11 -15.05
N ILE A 366 -6.50 -14.77 -14.63
CA ILE A 366 -7.24 -15.51 -13.59
C ILE A 366 -8.61 -15.88 -14.13
N GLU A 367 -8.85 -17.18 -14.26
CA GLU A 367 -10.06 -17.74 -14.88
C GLU A 367 -10.84 -18.59 -13.88
N LEU A 368 -12.16 -18.39 -13.81
CA LEU A 368 -13.10 -19.29 -13.13
C LEU A 368 -13.85 -20.10 -14.19
N ARG A 369 -13.86 -21.43 -14.08
CA ARG A 369 -14.49 -22.34 -15.04
C ARG A 369 -15.42 -23.34 -14.36
N THR A 370 -16.46 -23.77 -15.06
CA THR A 370 -17.29 -24.91 -14.66
C THR A 370 -16.55 -26.23 -14.83
N SER A 371 -17.05 -27.32 -14.24
CA SER A 371 -16.53 -28.68 -14.46
C SER A 371 -16.51 -29.11 -15.94
N GLY A 372 -17.40 -28.56 -16.77
CA GLY A 372 -17.40 -28.77 -18.23
C GLY A 372 -16.39 -27.91 -19.00
N GLY A 373 -15.58 -27.11 -18.32
CA GLY A 373 -14.55 -26.24 -18.91
C GLY A 373 -15.06 -24.89 -19.42
N ALA A 374 -16.37 -24.60 -19.30
CA ALA A 374 -16.93 -23.32 -19.72
C ALA A 374 -16.47 -22.17 -18.78
N LEU A 375 -16.09 -21.03 -19.36
CA LEU A 375 -15.67 -19.85 -18.58
C LEU A 375 -16.89 -19.22 -17.88
N VAL A 376 -16.75 -18.93 -16.59
CA VAL A 376 -17.75 -18.23 -15.78
C VAL A 376 -17.43 -16.74 -15.81
N THR A 377 -18.38 -15.94 -16.28
CA THR A 377 -18.24 -14.49 -16.31
C THR A 377 -18.04 -13.92 -14.91
N SER A 378 -16.95 -13.20 -14.71
CA SER A 378 -16.53 -12.63 -13.42
C SER A 378 -15.69 -11.37 -13.60
N THR A 379 -15.59 -10.54 -12.57
CA THR A 379 -14.58 -9.49 -12.47
C THR A 379 -13.43 -9.96 -11.60
N VAL A 380 -12.23 -9.46 -11.85
CA VAL A 380 -11.02 -9.75 -11.06
C VAL A 380 -10.39 -8.42 -10.66
N ALA A 381 -10.19 -8.21 -9.36
CA ALA A 381 -9.58 -7.00 -8.82
C ALA A 381 -8.46 -7.36 -7.83
N TYR A 382 -7.43 -6.53 -7.75
CA TYR A 382 -6.35 -6.69 -6.77
C TYR A 382 -6.60 -5.83 -5.53
N ASP A 383 -6.59 -6.45 -4.36
CA ASP A 383 -6.58 -5.79 -3.07
C ASP A 383 -5.15 -5.77 -2.51
N ALA A 384 -4.52 -4.59 -2.58
CA ALA A 384 -3.16 -4.39 -2.09
C ALA A 384 -3.04 -4.48 -0.57
N GLY A 385 -4.11 -4.21 0.19
CA GLY A 385 -4.10 -4.28 1.66
C GLY A 385 -4.00 -5.71 2.17
N THR A 386 -4.48 -6.68 1.39
CA THR A 386 -4.49 -8.12 1.73
C THR A 386 -3.67 -8.98 0.77
N THR A 387 -2.90 -8.36 -0.15
CA THR A 387 -2.14 -9.01 -1.23
C THR A 387 -2.95 -10.08 -1.98
N SER A 388 -4.21 -9.78 -2.30
CA SER A 388 -5.16 -10.78 -2.81
C SER A 388 -5.80 -10.38 -4.14
N ALA A 389 -5.97 -11.35 -5.03
CA ALA A 389 -6.92 -11.25 -6.14
C ALA A 389 -8.32 -11.61 -5.64
N VAL A 390 -9.30 -10.78 -5.94
CA VAL A 390 -10.72 -10.98 -5.63
C VAL A 390 -11.47 -11.21 -6.93
N ILE A 391 -12.03 -12.41 -7.09
CA ILE A 391 -12.83 -12.83 -8.23
C ILE A 391 -14.30 -12.77 -7.83
N THR A 392 -15.08 -11.94 -8.51
CA THR A 392 -16.51 -11.76 -8.22
C THR A 392 -17.32 -12.29 -9.41
N PRO A 393 -18.00 -13.45 -9.28
CA PRO A 393 -18.92 -13.94 -10.31
C PRO A 393 -20.01 -12.91 -10.62
N SER A 394 -20.36 -12.73 -11.89
CA SER A 394 -21.40 -11.76 -12.29
C SER A 394 -22.82 -12.20 -11.95
N ALA A 395 -23.00 -13.48 -11.63
CA ALA A 395 -24.23 -14.09 -11.15
C ALA A 395 -23.88 -15.16 -10.10
N ALA A 396 -24.86 -15.50 -9.24
CA ALA A 396 -24.69 -16.58 -8.28
C ALA A 396 -24.32 -17.89 -9.01
N LEU A 397 -23.36 -18.62 -8.45
CA LEU A 397 -22.95 -19.93 -8.95
C LEU A 397 -24.08 -20.95 -8.76
N ALA A 398 -24.13 -21.97 -9.60
CA ALA A 398 -25.10 -23.05 -9.47
C ALA A 398 -24.83 -23.83 -8.17
N ALA A 399 -25.86 -24.16 -7.40
CA ALA A 399 -25.75 -24.93 -6.16
C ALA A 399 -25.35 -26.39 -6.44
N GLY A 400 -24.54 -26.98 -5.56
CA GLY A 400 -24.03 -28.35 -5.71
C GLY A 400 -23.13 -28.60 -6.92
N ALA A 401 -22.59 -27.56 -7.54
CA ALA A 401 -21.79 -27.65 -8.77
C ALA A 401 -20.30 -27.39 -8.50
N SER A 402 -19.43 -28.10 -9.23
CA SER A 402 -17.98 -27.93 -9.12
C SER A 402 -17.44 -26.87 -10.08
N TYR A 403 -16.51 -26.08 -9.56
CA TYR A 403 -15.82 -25.00 -10.25
C TYR A 403 -14.31 -25.15 -10.09
N THR A 404 -13.56 -24.63 -11.05
CA THR A 404 -12.10 -24.61 -11.04
C THR A 404 -11.61 -23.20 -11.30
N VAL A 405 -10.70 -22.72 -10.47
CA VAL A 405 -9.98 -21.46 -10.69
C VAL A 405 -8.58 -21.77 -11.18
N THR A 406 -8.17 -21.12 -12.25
CA THR A 406 -6.80 -21.17 -12.77
C THR A 406 -6.18 -19.79 -12.67
N VAL A 407 -5.11 -19.69 -11.90
CA VAL A 407 -4.22 -18.52 -11.90
C VAL A 407 -3.05 -18.87 -12.81
N LYS A 408 -2.93 -18.16 -13.93
CA LYS A 408 -1.88 -18.39 -14.92
C LYS A 408 -0.53 -17.91 -14.40
N GLY A 409 0.48 -18.76 -14.51
CA GLY A 409 1.89 -18.40 -14.38
C GLY A 409 2.55 -18.31 -15.75
N ASN A 410 3.87 -18.24 -15.78
CA ASN A 410 4.77 -18.09 -16.94
C ASN A 410 4.20 -18.38 -18.37
N PRO A 411 3.73 -17.35 -19.12
CA PRO A 411 3.49 -15.96 -18.73
C PRO A 411 2.10 -15.76 -18.11
N GLY A 412 2.02 -14.98 -17.02
CA GLY A 412 0.76 -14.77 -16.32
C GLY A 412 0.83 -13.66 -15.29
N VAL A 413 0.51 -13.97 -14.02
CA VAL A 413 0.58 -13.00 -12.92
C VAL A 413 2.03 -12.73 -12.52
N ASN A 414 2.35 -11.46 -12.25
CA ASN A 414 3.69 -11.01 -11.85
C ASN A 414 3.63 -10.26 -10.51
N ASP A 415 4.72 -10.30 -9.75
CA ASP A 415 4.90 -9.41 -8.61
C ASP A 415 5.20 -7.96 -9.04
N SER A 416 5.35 -7.08 -8.05
CA SER A 416 5.66 -5.65 -8.28
C SER A 416 7.09 -5.40 -8.78
N ALA A 417 7.99 -6.38 -8.62
CA ALA A 417 9.37 -6.36 -9.11
C ALA A 417 9.51 -6.93 -10.54
N GLY A 418 8.46 -7.57 -11.06
CA GLY A 418 8.40 -8.16 -12.39
C GLY A 418 8.65 -9.67 -12.45
N ASN A 419 8.81 -10.37 -11.32
CA ASN A 419 8.96 -11.83 -11.37
C ASN A 419 7.60 -12.50 -11.63
N THR A 420 7.58 -13.44 -12.58
CA THR A 420 6.37 -14.17 -12.95
C THR A 420 6.18 -15.40 -12.07
N MET A 421 4.94 -15.67 -11.64
CA MET A 421 4.61 -16.93 -10.96
C MET A 421 5.06 -18.14 -11.79
N ALA A 422 5.79 -19.07 -11.16
CA ALA A 422 6.58 -20.09 -11.85
C ALA A 422 5.77 -21.02 -12.77
N GLY A 423 4.49 -21.26 -12.45
CA GLY A 423 3.58 -22.08 -13.24
C GLY A 423 2.13 -21.82 -12.88
N ASN A 424 1.19 -22.42 -13.61
CA ASN A 424 -0.22 -22.27 -13.31
C ASN A 424 -0.55 -22.89 -11.95
N TYR A 425 -1.37 -22.19 -11.17
CA TYR A 425 -1.97 -22.74 -9.97
C TYR A 425 -3.46 -22.97 -10.21
N THR A 426 -3.90 -24.20 -9.95
CA THR A 426 -5.30 -24.60 -10.12
C THR A 426 -5.84 -25.12 -8.81
N PHE A 427 -7.00 -24.63 -8.41
CA PHE A 427 -7.77 -25.22 -7.31
C PHE A 427 -9.23 -25.37 -7.72
N SER A 428 -9.92 -26.29 -7.07
CA SER A 428 -11.31 -26.59 -7.32
C SER A 428 -12.14 -26.50 -6.05
N PHE A 429 -13.43 -26.22 -6.21
CA PHE A 429 -14.39 -26.26 -5.10
C PHE A 429 -15.77 -26.63 -5.65
N THR A 430 -16.64 -27.12 -4.77
CA THR A 430 -18.04 -27.40 -5.05
C THR A 430 -18.88 -26.47 -4.18
N THR A 431 -19.88 -25.86 -4.79
CA THR A 431 -20.82 -24.99 -4.09
C THR A 431 -21.74 -25.80 -3.18
N THR A 432 -22.22 -25.17 -2.11
CA THR A 432 -23.17 -25.79 -1.20
C THR A 432 -24.37 -26.33 -2.00
N PRO A 433 -24.77 -27.59 -1.79
CA PRO A 433 -26.03 -28.10 -2.31
C PRO A 433 -27.21 -27.22 -1.86
N PRO A 434 -28.32 -27.20 -2.59
CA PRO A 434 -29.52 -26.51 -2.13
C PRO A 434 -29.94 -27.05 -0.75
N SER A 435 -30.30 -26.14 0.17
CA SER A 435 -30.80 -26.52 1.50
C SER A 435 -32.11 -27.31 1.38
N SER A 436 -32.18 -28.50 1.98
CA SER A 436 -33.40 -29.30 2.04
C SER A 436 -34.44 -28.64 2.94
N THR A 437 -35.69 -28.54 2.47
CA THR A 437 -36.77 -28.09 3.36
C THR A 437 -37.40 -29.29 4.06
N VAL A 438 -37.30 -29.32 5.39
CA VAL A 438 -37.97 -30.34 6.22
C VAL A 438 -39.39 -29.87 6.56
N PHE A 439 -40.36 -30.75 6.34
CA PHE A 439 -41.77 -30.54 6.62
C PHE A 439 -42.22 -31.50 7.71
N GLY A 440 -42.93 -31.03 8.74
CA GLY A 440 -43.39 -31.87 9.84
C GLY A 440 -42.52 -31.74 11.09
N PHE A 441 -42.36 -32.83 11.84
CA PHE A 441 -41.63 -32.85 13.11
C PHE A 441 -40.48 -33.87 13.03
N ASP A 442 -39.27 -33.35 12.87
CA ASP A 442 -38.01 -34.07 12.68
C ASP A 442 -37.26 -34.38 13.98
N GLN A 443 -37.82 -33.97 15.11
CA GLN A 443 -37.34 -34.32 16.44
C GLN A 443 -38.14 -35.50 17.00
N VAL A 444 -37.51 -36.33 17.83
CA VAL A 444 -38.23 -37.38 18.57
C VAL A 444 -39.07 -36.70 19.65
N GLY A 445 -40.39 -36.70 19.47
CA GLY A 445 -41.36 -36.11 20.40
C GLY A 445 -41.52 -36.89 21.70
N SER A 446 -42.15 -36.28 22.71
CA SER A 446 -42.46 -36.93 24.00
C SER A 446 -43.54 -38.02 23.91
N GLN A 447 -44.30 -38.03 22.82
CA GLN A 447 -45.19 -39.11 22.44
C GLN A 447 -44.47 -39.95 21.38
N VAL A 448 -44.00 -41.12 21.81
CA VAL A 448 -43.26 -42.05 20.95
C VAL A 448 -44.18 -43.16 20.50
N ASP A 449 -44.24 -43.37 19.19
CA ASP A 449 -45.04 -44.43 18.62
C ASP A 449 -44.34 -45.77 18.80
N SER A 450 -45.12 -46.77 19.21
CA SER A 450 -44.69 -48.16 19.30
C SER A 450 -45.48 -48.96 18.26
N GLY A 451 -44.80 -49.74 17.42
CA GLY A 451 -45.40 -50.64 16.43
C GLY A 451 -46.18 -51.82 17.05
N SER A 452 -46.64 -51.67 18.29
CA SER A 452 -47.35 -52.66 19.10
C SER A 452 -48.85 -52.38 19.20
N GLN A 453 -49.30 -51.13 18.99
CA GLN A 453 -50.69 -50.69 19.22
C GLN A 453 -51.35 -49.97 18.02
N ASN A 454 -50.73 -50.00 16.84
CA ASN A 454 -51.29 -49.71 15.50
C ASN A 454 -52.34 -48.58 15.40
N HIS A 455 -51.84 -47.36 15.28
CA HIS A 455 -52.67 -46.23 14.88
C HIS A 455 -52.27 -45.78 13.48
N MET A 456 -53.25 -45.54 12.60
CA MET A 456 -52.99 -44.63 11.49
C MET A 456 -52.84 -43.24 12.11
N ASN A 457 -51.63 -42.71 12.07
CA ASN A 457 -51.23 -41.52 12.83
C ASN A 457 -50.65 -40.48 11.89
N GLY A 458 -50.84 -39.20 12.22
CA GLY A 458 -50.28 -38.15 11.39
C GLY A 458 -50.26 -36.76 12.00
N SER A 459 -49.37 -35.95 11.44
CA SER A 459 -49.10 -34.57 11.83
C SER A 459 -49.44 -33.63 10.68
N ARG A 460 -50.23 -32.58 10.95
CA ARG A 460 -50.50 -31.51 10.00
C ARG A 460 -49.36 -30.51 9.94
N PHE A 461 -49.05 -30.05 8.73
CA PHE A 461 -48.12 -28.96 8.47
C PHE A 461 -48.71 -27.98 7.43
N VAL A 462 -48.12 -26.80 7.33
CA VAL A 462 -48.49 -25.78 6.34
C VAL A 462 -47.25 -25.49 5.50
N THR A 463 -47.39 -25.52 4.16
CA THR A 463 -46.31 -25.16 3.24
C THR A 463 -46.05 -23.64 3.28
N GLY A 464 -44.80 -23.24 3.00
CA GLY A 464 -44.43 -21.83 2.86
C GLY A 464 -45.02 -21.17 1.60
N ALA A 465 -44.62 -19.93 1.32
CA ALA A 465 -45.21 -19.13 0.23
C ALA A 465 -45.08 -19.74 -1.18
N ALA A 466 -44.00 -20.50 -1.43
CA ALA A 466 -43.81 -21.24 -2.67
C ALA A 466 -44.38 -22.66 -2.56
N GLY A 467 -44.85 -23.21 -3.68
CA GLY A 467 -45.17 -24.65 -3.77
C GLY A 467 -43.92 -25.50 -3.55
N GLN A 468 -44.10 -26.69 -2.98
CA GLN A 468 -43.01 -27.56 -2.53
C GLN A 468 -43.07 -28.92 -3.22
N THR A 469 -41.90 -29.51 -3.48
CA THR A 469 -41.80 -30.88 -4.00
C THR A 469 -41.37 -31.80 -2.87
N VAL A 470 -42.19 -32.78 -2.50
CA VAL A 470 -41.83 -33.81 -1.52
C VAL A 470 -41.42 -35.06 -2.28
N THR A 471 -40.37 -35.74 -1.83
CA THR A 471 -39.92 -37.01 -2.44
C THR A 471 -39.77 -38.13 -1.44
N THR A 472 -39.68 -37.81 -0.16
CA THR A 472 -39.36 -38.75 0.92
C THR A 472 -40.08 -38.35 2.20
N MET A 473 -40.46 -39.36 2.97
CA MET A 473 -41.05 -39.22 4.30
C MET A 473 -40.38 -40.18 5.27
N ALA A 474 -40.27 -39.79 6.53
CA ALA A 474 -39.69 -40.60 7.60
C ALA A 474 -40.56 -40.55 8.87
N VAL A 475 -40.67 -41.68 9.56
CA VAL A 475 -41.35 -41.81 10.86
C VAL A 475 -40.44 -42.50 11.88
N TYR A 476 -40.35 -41.97 13.10
CA TYR A 476 -39.55 -42.57 14.16
C TYR A 476 -40.35 -43.61 14.93
N MET A 477 -39.81 -44.83 15.08
CA MET A 477 -40.42 -45.89 15.87
C MET A 477 -39.54 -46.27 17.05
N THR A 478 -40.11 -46.34 18.26
CA THR A 478 -39.35 -46.75 19.46
C THR A 478 -39.33 -48.26 19.70
N ASN A 479 -40.42 -48.95 19.35
CA ASN A 479 -40.55 -50.39 19.53
C ASN A 479 -41.25 -51.01 18.31
N VAL A 480 -40.90 -52.24 17.96
CA VAL A 480 -41.45 -52.97 16.80
C VAL A 480 -41.82 -54.38 17.23
N THR A 481 -43.02 -54.85 16.89
CA THR A 481 -43.51 -56.20 17.20
C THR A 481 -43.46 -57.12 15.98
N SER A 482 -44.05 -58.33 16.05
CA SER A 482 -44.10 -59.27 14.92
C SER A 482 -44.84 -58.73 13.69
N ASN A 483 -45.73 -57.75 13.87
CA ASN A 483 -46.39 -57.02 12.78
C ASN A 483 -45.63 -55.73 12.50
N ASN A 484 -44.61 -55.81 11.64
CA ASN A 484 -43.61 -54.76 11.44
C ASN A 484 -43.69 -54.06 10.08
N GLN A 485 -44.77 -54.19 9.32
CA GLN A 485 -44.89 -53.49 8.03
C GLN A 485 -45.51 -52.10 8.21
N TYR A 486 -45.06 -51.13 7.41
CA TYR A 486 -45.58 -49.76 7.43
C TYR A 486 -45.68 -49.12 6.05
N GLN A 487 -46.51 -48.09 5.90
CA GLN A 487 -46.60 -47.20 4.75
C GLN A 487 -46.71 -45.75 5.22
N LEU A 488 -46.35 -44.82 4.35
CA LEU A 488 -46.42 -43.37 4.58
C LEU A 488 -47.35 -42.73 3.55
N ALA A 489 -48.03 -41.65 3.90
CA ALA A 489 -48.91 -40.93 2.98
C ALA A 489 -49.03 -39.43 3.28
N ILE A 490 -49.37 -38.67 2.24
CA ILE A 490 -49.71 -37.25 2.32
C ILE A 490 -51.18 -37.07 2.00
N TYR A 491 -51.89 -36.29 2.81
CA TYR A 491 -53.29 -35.91 2.59
C TYR A 491 -53.45 -34.39 2.53
N THR A 492 -54.44 -33.91 1.76
CA THR A 492 -54.88 -32.51 1.85
C THR A 492 -55.49 -32.23 3.21
N ASP A 493 -55.47 -30.99 3.67
CA ASP A 493 -56.26 -30.59 4.83
C ASP A 493 -57.72 -30.30 4.44
N SER A 494 -58.66 -30.75 5.27
CA SER A 494 -60.09 -30.47 5.15
C SER A 494 -60.62 -29.97 6.50
N ASN A 495 -60.54 -28.65 6.71
CA ASN A 495 -60.95 -27.97 7.94
C ASN A 495 -60.28 -28.53 9.21
N GLY A 496 -58.97 -28.74 9.14
CA GLY A 496 -58.25 -29.36 10.25
C GLY A 496 -58.68 -30.82 10.39
N SER A 497 -58.57 -31.60 9.34
CA SER A 497 -58.69 -33.06 9.34
C SER A 497 -58.10 -33.58 8.03
N PRO A 498 -57.51 -34.78 7.98
CA PRO A 498 -57.01 -35.31 6.72
C PRO A 498 -58.16 -35.49 5.71
N GLY A 499 -57.97 -34.99 4.49
CA GLY A 499 -58.98 -34.94 3.42
C GLY A 499 -58.71 -35.98 2.33
N THR A 500 -58.32 -35.53 1.14
CA THR A 500 -58.04 -36.39 -0.02
C THR A 500 -56.59 -36.86 -0.01
N LEU A 501 -56.36 -38.13 -0.35
CA LEU A 501 -55.01 -38.69 -0.50
C LEU A 501 -54.28 -37.99 -1.66
N VAL A 502 -53.10 -37.44 -1.37
CA VAL A 502 -52.21 -36.79 -2.35
C VAL A 502 -51.21 -37.79 -2.90
N ALA A 503 -50.50 -38.50 -2.02
CA ALA A 503 -49.48 -39.47 -2.38
C ALA A 503 -49.29 -40.51 -1.27
N SER A 504 -48.78 -41.69 -1.60
CA SER A 504 -48.43 -42.72 -0.61
C SER A 504 -47.21 -43.54 -1.03
N SER A 505 -46.58 -44.21 -0.06
CA SER A 505 -45.46 -45.11 -0.27
C SER A 505 -45.90 -46.56 -0.49
N THR A 506 -44.99 -47.37 -1.04
CA THR A 506 -45.07 -48.84 -0.91
C THR A 506 -44.77 -49.29 0.52
N SER A 507 -45.21 -50.50 0.88
CA SER A 507 -45.02 -51.12 2.21
C SER A 507 -43.56 -51.40 2.52
N GLY A 508 -43.03 -50.91 3.64
CA GLY A 508 -41.69 -51.21 4.17
C GLY A 508 -41.72 -51.99 5.48
N THR A 509 -40.54 -52.28 6.03
CA THR A 509 -40.37 -52.97 7.31
C THR A 509 -39.79 -52.01 8.34
N LEU A 510 -40.39 -51.97 9.52
CA LEU A 510 -39.99 -51.11 10.63
C LEU A 510 -38.75 -51.65 11.33
N THR A 511 -37.86 -50.73 11.69
CA THR A 511 -36.74 -50.91 12.61
C THR A 511 -37.00 -50.09 13.87
N ALA A 512 -36.75 -50.69 15.03
CA ALA A 512 -36.96 -50.03 16.33
C ALA A 512 -35.81 -49.06 16.64
N ASN A 513 -36.12 -48.01 17.41
CA ASN A 513 -35.23 -46.91 17.78
C ASN A 513 -34.54 -46.24 16.58
N SER A 514 -35.28 -46.06 15.48
CA SER A 514 -34.77 -45.43 14.27
C SER A 514 -35.86 -44.69 13.50
N TRP A 515 -35.44 -43.70 12.71
CA TRP A 515 -36.25 -43.14 11.62
C TRP A 515 -36.41 -44.16 10.50
N ASN A 516 -37.65 -44.40 10.10
CA ASN A 516 -38.03 -45.35 9.06
C ASN A 516 -38.50 -44.57 7.82
N THR A 517 -37.69 -44.56 6.77
CA THR A 517 -37.87 -43.67 5.61
C THR A 517 -38.42 -44.41 4.39
N ARG A 518 -39.39 -43.80 3.68
CA ARG A 518 -39.85 -44.27 2.37
C ARG A 518 -39.96 -43.12 1.35
N PRO A 519 -39.77 -43.42 0.05
CA PRO A 519 -40.13 -42.49 -1.01
C PRO A 519 -41.64 -42.21 -1.02
N VAL A 520 -42.01 -40.93 -1.06
CA VAL A 520 -43.37 -40.42 -1.26
C VAL A 520 -43.26 -39.17 -2.13
N ASN A 521 -43.62 -39.27 -3.40
CA ASN A 521 -43.46 -38.19 -4.37
C ASN A 521 -44.76 -37.36 -4.48
N ALA A 522 -44.70 -36.07 -4.19
CA ALA A 522 -45.84 -35.16 -4.29
C ALA A 522 -45.39 -33.73 -4.64
N ILE A 523 -46.24 -32.99 -5.36
CA ILE A 523 -46.11 -31.54 -5.54
C ILE A 523 -47.22 -30.87 -4.74
N LEU A 524 -46.83 -30.04 -3.79
CA LEU A 524 -47.71 -29.38 -2.84
C LEU A 524 -47.82 -27.90 -3.18
N ALA A 525 -49.02 -27.33 -3.10
CA ALA A 525 -49.23 -25.91 -3.30
C ALA A 525 -48.63 -25.10 -2.13
N GLY A 526 -48.21 -23.87 -2.40
CA GLY A 526 -47.73 -22.94 -1.35
C GLY A 526 -48.89 -22.46 -0.47
N ASN A 527 -48.57 -22.00 0.74
CA ASN A 527 -49.52 -21.51 1.75
C ASN A 527 -50.71 -22.47 2.01
N THR A 528 -50.49 -23.77 1.86
CA THR A 528 -51.54 -24.79 1.89
C THR A 528 -51.25 -25.82 2.99
N ALA A 529 -52.28 -26.21 3.73
CA ALA A 529 -52.15 -27.19 4.79
C ALA A 529 -52.27 -28.62 4.26
N TYR A 530 -51.41 -29.50 4.77
CA TYR A 530 -51.32 -30.92 4.43
C TYR A 530 -51.04 -31.76 5.67
N TRP A 531 -51.16 -33.07 5.50
CA TRP A 531 -51.06 -34.08 6.56
C TRP A 531 -50.04 -35.13 6.20
N LEU A 532 -49.04 -35.33 7.07
CA LEU A 532 -48.09 -36.45 6.99
C LEU A 532 -48.59 -37.61 7.84
N MET A 533 -48.80 -38.77 7.22
CA MET A 533 -49.50 -39.89 7.81
C MET A 533 -48.66 -41.15 7.69
N TYR A 534 -48.79 -42.07 8.65
CA TYR A 534 -48.27 -43.43 8.53
C TYR A 534 -49.33 -44.47 8.91
N ASN A 535 -49.18 -45.68 8.38
CA ASN A 535 -50.08 -46.82 8.58
C ASN A 535 -49.24 -48.09 8.84
N THR A 536 -49.59 -48.90 9.84
CA THR A 536 -48.86 -50.13 10.24
C THR A 536 -49.76 -51.36 10.25
N ASN A 537 -49.19 -52.57 10.12
CA ASN A 537 -49.94 -53.80 9.82
C ASN A 537 -50.41 -54.66 11.01
N GLY A 538 -50.86 -54.06 12.13
CA GLY A 538 -51.62 -54.79 13.17
C GLY A 538 -53.06 -54.30 13.35
N ASP A 539 -53.57 -54.13 14.58
CA ASP A 539 -55.01 -53.91 14.83
C ASP A 539 -55.51 -52.48 14.49
N ASN A 540 -56.59 -52.41 13.71
CA ASN A 540 -57.09 -51.22 12.99
C ASN A 540 -57.75 -50.10 13.85
N ASN A 541 -57.00 -49.11 14.35
CA ASN A 541 -57.56 -47.86 14.93
C ASN A 541 -56.90 -46.59 14.32
N MET A 542 -57.58 -45.42 14.31
CA MET A 542 -57.09 -44.19 13.63
C MET A 542 -56.97 -42.96 14.56
N SER A 543 -55.94 -42.10 14.41
CA SER A 543 -55.71 -40.87 15.22
C SER A 543 -54.92 -39.73 14.50
N PHE A 544 -55.39 -38.47 14.40
CA PHE A 544 -54.71 -37.41 13.56
C PHE A 544 -54.74 -35.93 14.08
N ASN A 545 -53.63 -35.16 14.10
CA ASN A 545 -53.44 -33.76 14.59
C ASN A 545 -53.63 -32.53 13.63
N THR A 546 -54.52 -31.57 13.96
CA THR A 546 -55.12 -30.59 13.03
C THR A 546 -54.67 -29.10 13.15
N SER A 547 -53.65 -28.83 13.98
CA SER A 547 -52.90 -27.57 14.14
C SER A 547 -53.56 -26.20 13.83
N SER A 548 -54.27 -25.65 14.80
CA SER A 548 -53.81 -24.39 15.39
C SER A 548 -53.88 -24.53 16.91
N SER A 549 -52.72 -24.63 17.56
CA SER A 549 -52.53 -25.00 18.97
C SER A 549 -53.33 -26.23 19.46
N GLY A 550 -52.70 -27.41 19.45
CA GLY A 550 -52.87 -28.41 20.52
C GLY A 550 -54.04 -29.40 20.46
N SER A 551 -54.50 -29.87 19.30
CA SER A 551 -55.61 -30.85 19.24
C SER A 551 -55.55 -31.82 18.00
N GLY A 552 -55.56 -33.16 18.18
CA GLY A 552 -55.59 -34.32 17.25
C GLY A 552 -56.40 -35.57 17.64
N SER A 553 -57.03 -36.24 16.67
CA SER A 553 -58.32 -36.88 16.85
C SER A 553 -58.59 -38.35 16.57
N TRP A 554 -59.41 -38.98 17.43
CA TRP A 554 -59.87 -40.38 17.41
C TRP A 554 -61.09 -40.66 16.50
N SER A 555 -61.05 -41.75 15.72
CA SER A 555 -62.19 -42.28 14.94
C SER A 555 -62.42 -43.76 15.24
N THR A 556 -63.68 -44.23 15.21
CA THR A 556 -64.09 -45.61 15.53
C THR A 556 -64.04 -46.59 14.36
N SER A 557 -63.75 -46.13 13.14
CA SER A 557 -63.73 -46.97 11.94
C SER A 557 -62.37 -47.67 11.77
N SER A 558 -62.39 -49.00 11.76
CA SER A 558 -61.20 -49.82 11.47
C SER A 558 -60.79 -49.70 10.00
N GLN A 559 -59.52 -49.37 9.74
CA GLN A 559 -58.93 -49.37 8.39
C GLN A 559 -57.92 -50.49 8.23
N ALA A 560 -58.10 -51.32 7.20
CA ALA A 560 -57.15 -52.39 6.89
C ALA A 560 -55.81 -51.82 6.43
N TYR A 561 -54.72 -52.41 6.92
CA TYR A 561 -53.38 -52.13 6.40
C TYR A 561 -53.31 -52.27 4.87
N GLY A 562 -52.54 -51.41 4.22
CA GLY A 562 -52.47 -51.37 2.76
C GLY A 562 -53.54 -50.49 2.10
N SER A 563 -54.56 -50.08 2.84
CA SER A 563 -55.65 -49.23 2.34
C SER A 563 -55.58 -47.83 2.95
N TRP A 564 -55.77 -46.83 2.10
CA TRP A 564 -55.79 -45.41 2.46
C TRP A 564 -57.20 -44.87 2.22
N PRO A 565 -57.94 -44.43 3.25
CA PRO A 565 -59.32 -44.00 3.11
C PRO A 565 -59.42 -42.71 2.29
N SER A 566 -60.52 -42.56 1.54
CA SER A 566 -60.83 -41.35 0.77
C SER A 566 -61.45 -40.22 1.61
N ALA A 567 -61.91 -40.55 2.82
CA ALA A 567 -62.43 -39.60 3.80
C ALA A 567 -62.18 -40.12 5.21
N PHE A 568 -61.77 -39.25 6.11
CA PHE A 568 -61.68 -39.54 7.54
C PHE A 568 -62.95 -39.05 8.23
N GLY A 569 -63.58 -39.90 9.03
CA GLY A 569 -64.82 -39.56 9.75
C GLY A 569 -64.61 -38.54 10.87
N ASN A 570 -65.62 -38.34 11.70
CA ASN A 570 -65.53 -37.47 12.89
C ASN A 570 -64.39 -37.90 13.82
N ALA A 571 -63.76 -36.91 14.45
CA ALA A 571 -62.44 -37.06 15.04
C ALA A 571 -62.33 -36.24 16.38
N THR A 572 -61.83 -36.84 17.48
CA THR A 572 -61.62 -36.21 18.84
C THR A 572 -60.23 -35.59 19.19
N LEU A 573 -60.03 -34.28 19.07
CA LEU A 573 -58.72 -33.60 19.08
C LEU A 573 -57.89 -33.53 20.46
N SER A 574 -56.58 -33.90 20.49
CA SER A 574 -55.47 -33.88 21.51
C SER A 574 -54.10 -33.20 21.12
N ASN A 575 -53.27 -32.76 22.07
CA ASN A 575 -52.04 -31.98 21.81
C ASN A 575 -50.78 -32.77 21.38
N ALA A 576 -50.90 -34.04 20.98
CA ALA A 576 -49.76 -34.91 20.64
C ALA A 576 -49.10 -34.55 19.30
N LYS A 577 -47.77 -34.49 19.26
CA LYS A 577 -46.97 -34.36 18.02
C LYS A 577 -46.30 -35.69 17.72
N PHE A 578 -46.60 -36.28 16.56
CA PHE A 578 -45.97 -37.51 16.12
C PHE A 578 -44.63 -37.20 15.44
N SER A 579 -43.63 -38.04 15.69
CA SER A 579 -42.28 -37.95 15.15
C SER A 579 -42.29 -38.41 13.68
N ILE A 580 -42.80 -37.56 12.79
CA ILE A 580 -42.93 -37.80 11.36
C ILE A 580 -42.60 -36.52 10.59
N TYR A 581 -41.75 -36.65 9.57
CA TYR A 581 -41.38 -35.55 8.69
C TYR A 581 -41.27 -35.99 7.23
N ALA A 582 -41.19 -35.02 6.33
CA ALA A 582 -41.01 -35.17 4.90
C ALA A 582 -39.96 -34.18 4.36
N TYR A 583 -39.32 -34.50 3.24
CA TYR A 583 -38.32 -33.63 2.61
C TYR A 583 -38.25 -33.84 1.09
N ASP A 584 -37.62 -32.88 0.40
CA ASP A 584 -37.37 -32.92 -1.05
C ASP A 584 -36.10 -33.74 -1.41
N ALA A 585 -35.97 -34.16 -2.67
CA ALA A 585 -34.96 -35.16 -3.12
C ALA A 585 -33.51 -34.64 -3.10
N SER A 586 -33.29 -33.41 -2.66
CA SER A 586 -31.93 -32.88 -2.47
C SER A 586 -31.34 -33.32 -1.13
N GLY A 587 -32.15 -33.86 -0.21
CA GLY A 587 -31.74 -34.16 1.17
C GLY A 587 -31.42 -35.64 1.42
N VAL A 588 -30.20 -36.07 1.14
CA VAL A 588 -29.57 -36.94 2.16
C VAL A 588 -29.18 -35.96 3.27
N GLU A 589 -29.70 -36.13 4.47
CA GLU A 589 -29.25 -35.38 5.65
C GLU A 589 -27.72 -35.51 5.73
N VAL A 590 -27.00 -34.43 5.44
CA VAL A 590 -25.54 -34.44 5.39
C VAL A 590 -25.05 -34.05 6.78
N PRO A 591 -24.31 -34.92 7.48
CA PRO A 591 -23.69 -34.54 8.74
C PRO A 591 -22.85 -33.27 8.58
N PRO A 592 -22.75 -32.43 9.63
CA PRO A 592 -21.99 -31.19 9.53
C PRO A 592 -20.53 -31.46 9.17
N THR A 593 -19.97 -30.62 8.31
CA THR A 593 -18.55 -30.68 7.91
C THR A 593 -17.84 -29.37 8.22
N VAL A 594 -16.51 -29.39 8.35
CA VAL A 594 -15.71 -28.16 8.45
C VAL A 594 -15.52 -27.57 7.05
N GLN A 595 -15.94 -26.31 6.83
CA GLN A 595 -15.73 -25.57 5.58
C GLN A 595 -14.31 -25.00 5.48
N THR A 596 -13.85 -24.35 6.55
CA THR A 596 -12.55 -23.67 6.59
C THR A 596 -11.95 -23.71 8.00
N SER A 597 -10.63 -23.60 8.07
CA SER A 597 -9.86 -23.41 9.29
C SER A 597 -8.90 -22.23 9.14
N THR A 598 -8.74 -21.45 10.20
CA THR A 598 -7.73 -20.41 10.32
C THR A 598 -6.92 -20.68 11.58
N PRO A 599 -5.59 -20.84 11.50
CA PRO A 599 -4.77 -20.87 10.28
C PRO A 599 -5.15 -22.02 9.34
N ALA A 600 -4.90 -21.85 8.04
CA ALA A 600 -5.11 -22.91 7.07
C ALA A 600 -4.20 -24.12 7.36
N ASN A 601 -4.67 -25.31 7.00
CA ASN A 601 -3.89 -26.54 7.15
C ASN A 601 -2.54 -26.44 6.42
N GLY A 602 -1.45 -26.72 7.13
CA GLY A 602 -0.09 -26.64 6.64
C GLY A 602 0.57 -25.25 6.74
N SER A 603 -0.11 -24.23 7.25
CA SER A 603 0.46 -22.86 7.38
C SER A 603 1.77 -22.88 8.16
N THR A 604 2.79 -22.13 7.72
CA THR A 604 4.10 -22.02 8.40
C THR A 604 4.32 -20.68 9.10
N THR A 605 3.39 -19.74 8.97
CA THR A 605 3.51 -18.36 9.45
C THR A 605 2.30 -17.95 10.31
N ALA A 606 1.73 -18.89 11.05
CA ALA A 606 0.55 -18.62 11.87
C ALA A 606 0.86 -17.62 13.01
N SER A 607 -0.10 -16.77 13.35
CA SER A 607 0.02 -15.85 14.49
C SER A 607 0.16 -16.63 15.79
N THR A 608 0.98 -16.12 16.71
CA THR A 608 1.11 -16.66 18.08
C THR A 608 -0.02 -16.22 19.00
N THR A 609 -0.82 -15.23 18.60
CA THR A 609 -1.82 -14.58 19.46
C THR A 609 -3.24 -14.59 18.91
N ASP A 610 -3.41 -14.74 17.60
CA ASP A 610 -4.74 -14.68 16.99
C ASP A 610 -5.53 -15.94 17.36
N PRO A 611 -6.85 -15.81 17.58
CA PRO A 611 -7.69 -16.96 17.83
C PRO A 611 -7.74 -17.87 16.59
N ILE A 612 -7.76 -19.17 16.84
CA ILE A 612 -7.92 -20.18 15.80
C ILE A 612 -9.42 -20.32 15.54
N THR A 613 -9.84 -20.33 14.27
CA THR A 613 -11.26 -20.49 13.91
C THR A 613 -11.51 -21.70 13.03
N VAL A 614 -12.67 -22.32 13.21
CA VAL A 614 -13.17 -23.42 12.38
C VAL A 614 -14.61 -23.13 11.99
N LYS A 615 -14.88 -22.91 10.70
CA LYS A 615 -16.23 -22.65 10.17
C LYS A 615 -16.91 -23.95 9.75
N PHE A 616 -18.17 -24.15 10.13
CA PHE A 616 -18.95 -25.34 9.80
C PHE A 616 -19.90 -25.13 8.61
N SER A 617 -20.32 -26.25 7.98
CA SER A 617 -21.21 -26.29 6.81
C SER A 617 -22.57 -25.66 7.06
N GLU A 618 -22.98 -25.67 8.33
CA GLU A 618 -24.31 -25.31 8.80
C GLU A 618 -24.28 -24.92 10.28
N PRO A 619 -25.40 -24.42 10.83
CA PRO A 619 -25.51 -24.11 12.25
C PRO A 619 -25.29 -25.35 13.14
N MET A 620 -24.35 -25.24 14.08
CA MET A 620 -24.04 -26.29 15.04
C MET A 620 -24.87 -26.16 16.33
N THR A 621 -25.06 -27.28 17.03
CA THR A 621 -25.55 -27.25 18.41
C THR A 621 -24.45 -26.69 19.32
N ALA A 622 -24.67 -25.47 19.83
CA ALA A 622 -23.66 -24.72 20.57
C ALA A 622 -23.05 -25.49 21.77
N SER A 623 -23.82 -26.36 22.43
CA SER A 623 -23.33 -27.14 23.57
C SER A 623 -22.31 -28.23 23.20
N THR A 624 -22.26 -28.67 21.94
CA THR A 624 -21.27 -29.67 21.47
C THR A 624 -19.99 -29.03 20.94
N ILE A 625 -19.99 -27.72 20.73
CA ILE A 625 -18.80 -26.92 20.39
C ILE A 625 -18.09 -26.48 21.68
N ASN A 626 -17.25 -27.38 22.22
CA ASN A 626 -16.58 -27.16 23.50
C ASN A 626 -15.16 -27.78 23.51
N ALA A 627 -14.40 -27.53 24.57
CA ALA A 627 -13.03 -28.01 24.71
C ALA A 627 -12.91 -29.54 24.90
N SER A 628 -14.00 -30.28 25.10
CA SER A 628 -13.98 -31.75 25.09
C SER A 628 -14.01 -32.31 23.67
N ASN A 629 -14.65 -31.59 22.74
CA ASN A 629 -14.83 -32.00 21.35
C ASN A 629 -13.85 -31.34 20.36
N ILE A 630 -13.18 -30.25 20.75
CA ILE A 630 -12.21 -29.56 19.89
C ILE A 630 -10.87 -29.44 20.62
N GLU A 631 -9.88 -30.19 20.17
CA GLU A 631 -8.53 -30.29 20.75
C GLU A 631 -7.53 -29.40 20.01
N LEU A 632 -6.61 -28.77 20.75
CA LEU A 632 -5.42 -28.12 20.23
C LEU A 632 -4.22 -28.76 20.92
N ARG A 633 -3.30 -29.32 20.14
CA ARG A 633 -2.12 -30.04 20.63
C ARG A 633 -0.84 -29.49 20.02
N THR A 634 0.25 -29.60 20.75
CA THR A 634 1.60 -29.38 20.19
C THR A 634 1.97 -30.52 19.23
N SER A 635 3.01 -30.33 18.41
CA SER A 635 3.57 -31.39 17.56
C SER A 635 4.00 -32.64 18.34
N GLY A 636 4.36 -32.50 19.62
CA GLY A 636 4.62 -33.60 20.55
C GLY A 636 3.37 -34.25 21.16
N GLY A 637 2.17 -33.86 20.73
CA GLY A 637 0.89 -34.43 21.18
C GLY A 637 0.38 -33.88 22.52
N THR A 638 1.06 -32.92 23.14
CA THR A 638 0.64 -32.34 24.43
C THR A 638 -0.55 -31.42 24.24
N LEU A 639 -1.60 -31.57 25.05
CA LEU A 639 -2.80 -30.71 24.98
C LEU A 639 -2.47 -29.28 25.44
N VAL A 640 -2.75 -28.30 24.59
CA VAL A 640 -2.61 -26.87 24.92
C VAL A 640 -3.86 -26.43 25.66
N ASN A 641 -3.71 -25.63 26.71
CA ASN A 641 -4.86 -25.12 27.46
C ASN A 641 -5.56 -23.99 26.67
N ARG A 642 -6.88 -24.10 26.45
CA ARG A 642 -7.67 -23.21 25.57
C ARG A 642 -9.14 -23.15 25.99
N THR A 643 -9.82 -22.08 25.60
CA THR A 643 -11.29 -22.03 25.56
C THR A 643 -11.79 -22.28 24.13
N VAL A 644 -13.03 -22.76 24.02
CA VAL A 644 -13.71 -22.97 22.74
C VAL A 644 -15.11 -22.37 22.87
N ALA A 645 -15.46 -21.45 21.99
CA ALA A 645 -16.76 -20.80 21.94
C ALA A 645 -17.37 -20.94 20.55
N TYR A 646 -18.69 -21.08 20.47
CA TYR A 646 -19.41 -21.07 19.21
C TYR A 646 -19.95 -19.67 18.90
N ASP A 647 -19.60 -19.15 17.73
CA ASP A 647 -20.20 -17.96 17.15
C ASP A 647 -21.26 -18.37 16.12
N ALA A 648 -22.53 -18.23 16.52
CA ALA A 648 -23.67 -18.56 15.68
C ALA A 648 -23.85 -17.59 14.50
N GLY A 649 -23.34 -16.35 14.60
CA GLY A 649 -23.41 -15.37 13.51
C GLY A 649 -22.50 -15.73 12.33
N THR A 650 -21.39 -16.42 12.61
CA THR A 650 -20.40 -16.84 11.61
C THR A 650 -20.30 -18.36 11.42
N THR A 651 -21.21 -19.12 12.04
CA THR A 651 -21.23 -20.59 12.09
C THR A 651 -19.86 -21.21 12.42
N SER A 652 -19.13 -20.59 13.36
CA SER A 652 -17.72 -20.91 13.61
C SER A 652 -17.44 -21.28 15.06
N ALA A 653 -16.55 -22.25 15.28
CA ALA A 653 -15.87 -22.44 16.56
C ALA A 653 -14.65 -21.51 16.64
N VAL A 654 -14.56 -20.74 17.71
CA VAL A 654 -13.42 -19.88 18.06
C VAL A 654 -12.65 -20.55 19.19
N ILE A 655 -11.41 -20.89 18.92
CA ILE A 655 -10.49 -21.58 19.83
C ILE A 655 -9.45 -20.57 20.28
N THR A 656 -9.47 -20.22 21.57
CA THR A 656 -8.57 -19.19 22.14
C THR A 656 -7.59 -19.87 23.09
N PRO A 657 -6.30 -19.98 22.72
CA PRO A 657 -5.25 -20.42 23.63
C PRO A 657 -5.20 -19.55 24.88
N SER A 658 -5.03 -20.17 26.06
CA SER A 658 -4.96 -19.43 27.34
C SER A 658 -3.67 -18.61 27.53
N ALA A 659 -2.67 -18.85 26.68
CA ALA A 659 -1.44 -18.08 26.56
C ALA A 659 -1.03 -18.05 25.08
N ALA A 660 -0.20 -17.07 24.70
CA ALA A 660 0.36 -17.01 23.36
C ALA A 660 1.07 -18.34 23.00
N LEU A 661 0.86 -18.81 21.77
CA LEU A 661 1.54 -19.99 21.26
C LEU A 661 3.04 -19.69 21.12
N THR A 662 3.87 -20.72 21.33
CA THR A 662 5.32 -20.63 21.13
C THR A 662 5.57 -20.40 19.65
N GLY A 663 6.34 -19.36 19.29
CA GLY A 663 6.67 -19.10 17.88
C GLY A 663 7.67 -20.10 17.30
N GLY A 664 7.58 -20.36 15.99
CA GLY A 664 8.38 -21.38 15.30
C GLY A 664 7.99 -22.83 15.66
N ALA A 665 6.86 -23.04 16.35
CA ALA A 665 6.45 -24.35 16.84
C ALA A 665 5.21 -24.87 16.09
N GLY A 666 5.16 -26.19 15.89
CA GLY A 666 4.05 -26.88 15.24
C GLY A 666 2.90 -27.21 16.19
N TYR A 667 1.67 -27.05 15.70
CA TYR A 667 0.42 -27.31 16.40
C TYR A 667 -0.56 -28.08 15.51
N THR A 668 -1.44 -28.85 16.14
CA THR A 668 -2.49 -29.62 15.48
C THR A 668 -3.82 -29.38 16.18
N VAL A 669 -4.87 -29.11 15.42
CA VAL A 669 -6.24 -28.98 15.90
C VAL A 669 -7.05 -30.17 15.41
N THR A 670 -7.85 -30.75 16.31
CA THR A 670 -8.75 -31.87 16.00
C THR A 670 -10.16 -31.52 16.45
N VAL A 671 -11.10 -31.50 15.52
CA VAL A 671 -12.54 -31.42 15.78
C VAL A 671 -13.09 -32.83 15.74
N LYS A 672 -13.67 -33.31 16.85
CA LYS A 672 -14.17 -34.68 16.97
C LYS A 672 -15.46 -34.87 16.17
N GLY A 673 -15.48 -35.91 15.35
CA GLY A 673 -16.62 -36.40 14.58
C GLY A 673 -17.55 -37.24 15.44
N ASN A 674 -17.82 -38.50 15.09
CA ASN A 674 -18.74 -39.37 15.82
C ASN A 674 -18.06 -40.22 16.92
N PRO A 675 -18.37 -40.05 18.23
CA PRO A 675 -19.21 -39.02 18.85
C PRO A 675 -18.44 -37.70 19.11
N GLY A 676 -19.11 -36.56 19.00
CA GLY A 676 -18.44 -35.26 19.01
C GLY A 676 -19.36 -34.10 18.64
N VAL A 677 -18.97 -33.27 17.66
CA VAL A 677 -19.75 -32.09 17.27
C VAL A 677 -20.96 -32.48 16.41
N ASN A 678 -22.11 -31.86 16.68
CA ASN A 678 -23.35 -32.12 15.95
C ASN A 678 -24.10 -30.84 15.57
N ASP A 679 -24.95 -30.95 14.57
CA ASP A 679 -25.84 -29.87 14.13
C ASP A 679 -27.07 -29.73 15.04
N SER A 680 -27.96 -28.78 14.73
CA SER A 680 -29.22 -28.58 15.47
C SER A 680 -30.25 -29.72 15.31
N ALA A 681 -30.10 -30.55 14.28
CA ALA A 681 -30.96 -31.73 14.04
C ALA A 681 -30.47 -32.97 14.82
N GLY A 682 -29.24 -32.95 15.31
CA GLY A 682 -28.60 -34.02 16.08
C GLY A 682 -27.61 -34.85 15.28
N ASN A 683 -27.35 -34.54 14.00
CA ASN A 683 -26.39 -35.27 13.19
C ASN A 683 -24.98 -34.96 13.63
N THR A 684 -24.22 -36.01 13.92
CA THR A 684 -22.83 -35.85 14.35
C THR A 684 -21.91 -35.87 13.15
N MET A 685 -20.95 -34.94 13.09
CA MET A 685 -19.94 -34.88 12.03
C MET A 685 -19.33 -36.28 11.82
N ALA A 686 -19.30 -36.75 10.56
CA ALA A 686 -19.07 -38.17 10.26
C ALA A 686 -17.70 -38.70 10.70
N ALA A 687 -16.64 -37.88 10.61
CA ALA A 687 -15.27 -38.24 10.97
C ALA A 687 -14.55 -37.06 11.62
N ASN A 688 -13.48 -37.32 12.37
CA ASN A 688 -12.65 -36.25 12.93
C ASN A 688 -12.05 -35.39 11.81
N TYR A 689 -12.14 -34.07 11.94
CA TYR A 689 -11.41 -33.13 11.10
C TYR A 689 -10.14 -32.71 11.81
N THR A 690 -8.98 -32.84 11.15
CA THR A 690 -7.69 -32.45 11.72
C THR A 690 -6.92 -31.56 10.76
N PHE A 691 -6.33 -30.48 11.28
CA PHE A 691 -5.39 -29.63 10.55
C PHE A 691 -4.20 -29.27 11.43
N SER A 692 -3.06 -28.99 10.82
CA SER A 692 -1.84 -28.58 11.52
C SER A 692 -1.30 -27.26 10.99
N PHE A 693 -0.53 -26.53 11.79
CA PHE A 693 0.14 -25.28 11.40
C PHE A 693 1.41 -25.06 12.24
N THR A 694 2.31 -24.21 11.77
CA THR A 694 3.49 -23.72 12.49
C THR A 694 3.35 -22.22 12.71
N THR A 695 3.60 -21.77 13.93
CA THR A 695 3.60 -20.35 14.29
C THR A 695 4.83 -19.64 13.73
N ALA A 696 4.70 -18.36 13.41
CA ALA A 696 5.84 -17.54 13.01
C ALA A 696 6.89 -17.50 14.12
N THR A 697 8.18 -17.53 13.75
CA THR A 697 9.29 -17.38 14.71
C THR A 697 9.25 -15.97 15.31
N PRO A 698 9.25 -15.78 16.64
CA PRO A 698 9.13 -14.44 17.21
C PRO A 698 10.41 -13.64 16.97
N SER A 699 10.29 -12.40 16.48
CA SER A 699 11.32 -11.39 16.66
C SER A 699 11.30 -10.96 18.14
N GLY A 700 12.35 -11.27 18.91
CA GLY A 700 12.41 -11.05 20.37
C GLY A 700 12.34 -9.58 20.81
N PRO A 701 12.01 -9.29 22.09
CA PRO A 701 12.03 -7.93 22.64
C PRO A 701 13.45 -7.36 22.62
N THR A 702 13.59 -6.11 22.17
CA THR A 702 14.90 -5.45 22.07
C THR A 702 15.21 -4.61 23.31
N LEU A 703 16.43 -4.70 23.83
CA LEU A 703 16.94 -3.90 24.95
C LEU A 703 17.86 -2.80 24.41
N GLY A 704 17.62 -1.55 24.78
CA GLY A 704 18.32 -0.41 24.20
C GLY A 704 17.40 0.44 23.33
N TYR A 705 17.96 1.28 22.47
CA TYR A 705 17.20 2.19 21.63
C TYR A 705 17.09 1.62 20.21
N ASN A 706 15.95 0.98 19.92
CA ASN A 706 15.66 0.29 18.66
C ASN A 706 15.04 1.19 17.58
N GLN A 707 15.09 2.51 17.78
CA GLN A 707 14.68 3.52 16.82
C GLN A 707 15.91 4.29 16.32
N ILE A 708 15.78 4.93 15.16
CA ILE A 708 16.82 5.84 14.65
C ILE A 708 16.70 7.15 15.43
N GLY A 709 17.71 7.47 16.23
CA GLY A 709 17.77 8.69 17.04
C GLY A 709 18.03 9.95 16.23
N ALA A 710 17.76 11.12 16.82
CA ALA A 710 18.01 12.43 16.20
C ALA A 710 19.52 12.79 16.09
N GLN A 711 20.39 11.99 16.70
CA GLN A 711 21.84 12.01 16.56
C GLN A 711 22.24 10.63 16.05
N VAL A 712 22.71 10.58 14.81
CA VAL A 712 23.13 9.38 14.11
C VAL A 712 24.63 9.46 13.91
N ASP A 713 25.35 8.40 14.24
CA ASP A 713 26.79 8.39 14.05
C ASP A 713 27.08 8.24 12.54
N GLU A 714 27.88 9.17 12.02
CA GLU A 714 28.23 9.26 10.60
C GLU A 714 29.39 8.31 10.22
N GLY A 715 29.82 7.41 11.12
CA GLY A 715 30.87 6.41 10.84
C GLY A 715 32.22 7.00 10.44
N SER A 716 32.39 8.32 10.59
CA SER A 716 33.52 9.12 10.11
C SER A 716 34.31 9.77 11.26
N GLN A 717 33.78 9.72 12.49
CA GLN A 717 34.43 10.23 13.69
C GLN A 717 34.44 9.15 14.78
N ASN A 718 35.23 8.10 14.58
CA ASN A 718 36.26 7.64 15.53
C ASN A 718 35.90 7.60 17.04
N HIS A 719 34.81 6.90 17.40
CA HIS A 719 34.34 6.74 18.80
C HIS A 719 33.98 5.30 19.16
N MET A 720 34.47 4.83 20.31
CA MET A 720 33.84 3.73 21.03
C MET A 720 32.64 4.28 21.80
N ASN A 721 31.44 4.09 21.26
CA ASN A 721 30.19 4.72 21.72
C ASN A 721 29.27 3.71 22.41
N GLY A 722 28.47 4.17 23.37
CA GLY A 722 27.45 3.30 23.94
C GLY A 722 26.46 3.96 24.89
N SER A 723 25.41 3.20 25.18
CA SER A 723 24.27 3.65 25.99
C SER A 723 24.05 2.72 27.17
N ARG A 724 23.80 3.34 28.33
CA ARG A 724 23.44 2.63 29.56
C ARG A 724 21.97 2.18 29.55
N PHE A 725 21.71 0.98 30.05
CA PHE A 725 20.36 0.48 30.29
C PHE A 725 20.30 -0.30 31.60
N VAL A 726 19.08 -0.51 32.12
CA VAL A 726 18.84 -1.33 33.30
C VAL A 726 17.93 -2.49 32.87
N THR A 727 18.33 -3.72 33.19
CA THR A 727 17.54 -4.91 32.91
C THR A 727 16.28 -4.94 33.77
N GLY A 728 15.21 -5.58 33.27
CA GLY A 728 13.96 -5.74 34.00
C GLY A 728 14.08 -6.71 35.19
N SER A 729 12.94 -7.06 35.80
CA SER A 729 12.85 -7.88 37.00
C SER A 729 13.30 -9.34 36.85
N THR A 730 13.64 -9.78 35.63
CA THR A 730 14.08 -11.14 35.32
C THR A 730 15.41 -11.10 34.57
N ALA A 731 16.25 -12.12 34.78
CA ALA A 731 17.48 -12.27 34.01
C ALA A 731 17.15 -12.52 32.52
N MET A 732 17.98 -12.01 31.62
CA MET A 732 17.73 -12.07 30.17
C MET A 732 18.93 -12.66 29.45
N SER A 733 18.66 -13.41 28.38
CA SER A 733 19.70 -13.89 27.48
C SER A 733 19.74 -13.01 26.25
N ILE A 734 20.92 -12.49 25.91
CA ILE A 734 21.20 -11.76 24.69
C ILE A 734 21.77 -12.74 23.68
N THR A 735 21.33 -12.63 22.44
CA THR A 735 21.76 -13.45 21.31
C THR A 735 22.42 -12.62 20.21
N SER A 736 22.01 -11.36 20.07
CA SER A 736 22.62 -10.42 19.13
C SER A 736 22.56 -8.98 19.62
N MET A 737 23.40 -8.15 19.04
CA MET A 737 23.31 -6.69 19.16
C MET A 737 23.31 -6.06 17.77
N SER A 738 22.69 -4.88 17.67
CA SER A 738 22.52 -4.13 16.43
C SER A 738 22.80 -2.65 16.66
N VAL A 739 23.58 -2.04 15.77
CA VAL A 739 23.84 -0.59 15.74
C VAL A 739 23.45 0.01 14.39
N TYR A 740 22.80 1.16 14.38
CA TYR A 740 22.45 1.84 13.14
C TYR A 740 23.52 2.85 12.74
N MET A 741 24.01 2.77 11.49
CA MET A 741 24.97 3.72 10.91
C MET A 741 24.35 4.42 9.71
N THR A 742 24.44 5.75 9.63
CA THR A 742 23.96 6.50 8.46
C THR A 742 24.96 6.53 7.33
N THR A 743 26.24 6.67 7.65
CA THR A 743 27.34 6.68 6.69
C THR A 743 28.46 5.76 7.14
N VAL A 744 29.21 5.23 6.18
CA VAL A 744 30.32 4.29 6.40
C VAL A 744 31.50 4.78 5.57
N THR A 745 32.67 4.90 6.19
CA THR A 745 33.92 5.33 5.53
C THR A 745 34.78 4.12 5.13
N SER A 746 35.98 4.34 4.60
CA SER A 746 36.92 3.26 4.25
C SER A 746 37.31 2.38 5.46
N ASN A 747 37.22 2.92 6.68
CA ASN A 747 37.33 2.18 7.93
C ASN A 747 35.93 1.67 8.34
N ASN A 748 35.53 0.55 7.72
CA ASN A 748 34.17 0.02 7.82
C ASN A 748 34.03 -1.19 8.74
N GLN A 749 35.03 -1.54 9.54
CA GLN A 749 34.90 -2.65 10.49
C GLN A 749 34.33 -2.17 11.81
N PHE A 750 33.46 -2.98 12.41
CA PHE A 750 32.88 -2.72 13.71
C PHE A 750 32.79 -3.97 14.58
N GLN A 751 32.75 -3.75 15.90
CA GLN A 751 32.43 -4.76 16.91
C GLN A 751 31.43 -4.19 17.91
N LEU A 752 30.70 -5.09 18.55
CA LEU A 752 29.71 -4.78 19.59
C LEU A 752 30.14 -5.41 20.91
N ALA A 753 29.82 -4.77 22.04
CA ALA A 753 30.15 -5.28 23.36
C ALA A 753 29.13 -4.90 24.43
N ILE A 754 29.08 -5.72 25.49
CA ILE A 754 28.29 -5.48 26.70
C ILE A 754 29.25 -5.30 27.87
N TYR A 755 29.04 -4.27 28.69
CA TYR A 755 29.81 -4.02 29.91
C TYR A 755 28.92 -3.96 31.15
N THR A 756 29.48 -4.34 32.31
CA THR A 756 28.87 -4.03 33.61
C THR A 756 28.95 -2.53 33.90
N ASP A 757 27.98 -2.01 34.63
CA ASP A 757 27.98 -0.64 35.15
C ASP A 757 28.72 -0.55 36.50
N SER A 758 29.59 0.45 36.65
CA SER A 758 30.18 0.84 37.93
C SER A 758 29.99 2.35 38.12
N SER A 759 29.07 2.73 39.01
CA SER A 759 28.76 4.13 39.32
C SER A 759 28.43 4.99 38.09
N GLY A 760 27.71 4.44 37.10
CA GLY A 760 27.36 5.14 35.87
C GLY A 760 28.48 5.20 34.84
N SER A 761 29.40 4.25 34.84
CA SER A 761 30.46 4.10 33.83
C SER A 761 30.67 2.63 33.45
N PRO A 762 31.01 2.31 32.19
CA PRO A 762 31.39 0.95 31.79
C PRO A 762 32.61 0.44 32.59
N SER A 763 32.55 -0.79 33.10
CA SER A 763 33.59 -1.39 33.93
C SER A 763 34.13 -2.72 33.38
N THR A 764 33.45 -3.84 33.64
CA THR A 764 33.94 -5.17 33.22
C THR A 764 33.24 -5.61 31.93
N LEU A 765 34.01 -6.04 30.92
CA LEU A 765 33.48 -6.60 29.69
C LEU A 765 32.73 -7.92 30.00
N VAL A 766 31.47 -8.00 29.59
CA VAL A 766 30.60 -9.16 29.75
C VAL A 766 30.68 -10.07 28.52
N ALA A 767 30.51 -9.49 27.33
CA ALA A 767 30.55 -10.19 26.05
C ALA A 767 30.91 -9.23 24.92
N SER A 768 31.45 -9.75 23.82
CA SER A 768 31.71 -8.98 22.60
C SER A 768 31.50 -9.81 21.34
N SER A 769 31.29 -9.16 20.20
CA SER A 769 31.16 -9.81 18.90
C SER A 769 32.52 -9.95 18.20
N ALA A 770 32.61 -10.91 17.28
CA ALA A 770 33.63 -10.87 16.23
C ALA A 770 33.40 -9.65 15.32
N SER A 771 34.46 -9.15 14.67
CA SER A 771 34.38 -8.00 13.75
C SER A 771 33.43 -8.26 12.58
N GLY A 772 32.65 -7.26 12.22
CA GLY A 772 31.80 -7.24 11.03
C GLY A 772 32.12 -6.04 10.16
N THR A 773 31.49 -5.98 8.98
CA THR A 773 31.56 -4.84 8.07
C THR A 773 30.29 -4.03 8.21
N LEU A 774 30.42 -2.72 8.34
CA LEU A 774 29.30 -1.78 8.39
C LEU A 774 28.67 -1.60 7.01
N THR A 775 27.35 -1.59 6.99
CA THR A 775 26.50 -1.18 5.89
C THR A 775 25.83 0.14 6.26
N ALA A 776 25.93 1.14 5.38
CA ALA A 776 25.32 2.45 5.58
C ALA A 776 23.78 2.37 5.50
N ASN A 777 23.10 3.27 6.21
CA ASN A 777 21.65 3.35 6.32
C ASN A 777 20.97 2.02 6.72
N ALA A 778 21.62 1.24 7.57
CA ALA A 778 21.13 -0.07 7.99
C ALA A 778 21.44 -0.36 9.46
N TRP A 779 20.64 -1.26 10.05
CA TRP A 779 20.98 -1.90 11.32
C TRP A 779 22.05 -2.97 11.10
N ASN A 780 23.21 -2.74 11.68
CA ASN A 780 24.37 -3.61 11.60
C ASN A 780 24.36 -4.58 12.78
N THR A 781 23.90 -5.81 12.52
CA THR A 781 23.66 -6.83 13.54
C THR A 781 24.84 -7.78 13.66
N ARG A 782 25.28 -8.08 14.88
CA ARG A 782 26.28 -9.12 15.16
C ARG A 782 25.80 -10.05 16.28
N PRO A 783 26.12 -11.35 16.20
CA PRO A 783 25.94 -12.25 17.32
C PRO A 783 26.75 -11.77 18.53
N VAL A 784 26.08 -11.66 19.68
CA VAL A 784 26.66 -11.39 21.00
C VAL A 784 25.86 -12.21 21.99
N THR A 785 26.50 -13.17 22.64
CA THR A 785 25.81 -14.06 23.58
C THR A 785 26.18 -13.71 25.01
N ALA A 786 25.20 -13.35 25.84
CA ALA A 786 25.40 -13.03 27.25
C ALA A 786 24.15 -13.36 28.07
N THR A 787 24.30 -13.67 29.35
CA THR A 787 23.19 -13.71 30.30
C THR A 787 23.34 -12.53 31.26
N LEU A 788 22.36 -11.64 31.26
CA LEU A 788 22.34 -10.43 32.08
C LEU A 788 21.46 -10.66 33.30
N ALA A 789 21.95 -10.29 34.48
CA ALA A 789 21.21 -10.40 35.72
C ALA A 789 20.00 -9.46 35.74
N ALA A 790 18.96 -9.82 36.50
CA ALA A 790 17.79 -8.98 36.72
C ALA A 790 18.14 -7.67 37.46
N ASN A 791 17.39 -6.59 37.21
CA ASN A 791 17.51 -5.29 37.89
C ASN A 791 18.94 -4.73 37.96
N THR A 792 19.75 -5.02 36.94
CA THR A 792 21.18 -4.69 36.91
C THR A 792 21.48 -3.76 35.75
N ALA A 793 22.32 -2.75 35.98
CA ALA A 793 22.72 -1.81 34.95
C ALA A 793 23.86 -2.36 34.09
N TYR A 794 23.74 -2.19 32.78
CA TYR A 794 24.71 -2.59 31.78
C TYR A 794 24.84 -1.52 30.70
N TRP A 795 25.85 -1.69 29.86
CA TRP A 795 26.17 -0.80 28.74
C TRP A 795 26.19 -1.57 27.44
N LEU A 796 25.50 -1.06 26.41
CA LEU A 796 25.65 -1.52 25.03
C LEU A 796 26.63 -0.62 24.31
N MET A 797 27.75 -1.17 23.86
CA MET A 797 28.86 -0.44 23.24
C MET A 797 29.10 -0.93 21.81
N TYR A 798 29.57 -0.04 20.95
CA TYR A 798 30.17 -0.40 19.66
C TYR A 798 31.54 0.28 19.49
N ASN A 799 32.39 -0.34 18.68
CA ASN A 799 33.74 0.14 18.35
C ASN A 799 33.95 0.03 16.84
N THR A 800 34.56 1.04 16.21
CA THR A 800 34.85 1.10 14.76
C THR A 800 36.35 1.27 14.51
N ASN A 801 36.85 0.82 13.36
CA ASN A 801 38.29 0.70 13.08
C ASN A 801 38.99 1.99 12.58
N GLY A 802 38.73 3.14 13.20
CA GLY A 802 39.37 4.44 12.90
C GLY A 802 40.33 4.94 14.00
N ASP A 803 40.38 6.26 14.29
CA ASP A 803 41.14 6.82 15.43
C ASP A 803 40.44 6.50 16.76
N ASN A 804 41.20 6.11 17.76
CA ASN A 804 40.63 5.32 18.85
C ASN A 804 40.13 6.12 20.08
N ASN A 805 39.29 7.13 19.91
CA ASN A 805 38.74 7.85 21.07
C ASN A 805 37.50 7.16 21.66
N MET A 806 37.23 7.33 22.96
CA MET A 806 36.11 6.66 23.64
C MET A 806 35.04 7.66 24.08
N SER A 807 33.75 7.38 23.85
CA SER A 807 32.60 8.22 24.27
C SER A 807 31.39 7.40 24.79
N PHE A 808 30.61 7.86 25.78
CA PHE A 808 29.41 7.10 26.21
C PHE A 808 28.35 7.95 26.96
N ASP A 809 27.07 7.52 26.95
CA ASP A 809 25.90 8.22 27.56
C ASP A 809 25.37 7.53 28.83
N THR A 810 25.29 8.25 29.95
CA THR A 810 24.89 7.69 31.27
C THR A 810 23.37 7.58 31.47
N GLY A 811 22.55 8.05 30.53
CA GLY A 811 21.10 7.84 30.53
C GLY A 811 20.31 8.73 31.51
N SER A 812 20.88 9.85 31.97
CA SER A 812 20.18 10.92 32.68
C SER A 812 20.46 12.27 32.00
N THR A 813 19.51 13.22 32.03
CA THR A 813 19.60 14.47 31.26
C THR A 813 20.89 15.24 31.55
N GLY A 814 21.75 15.36 30.54
CA GLY A 814 22.96 16.18 30.58
C GLY A 814 24.22 15.47 31.09
N GLN A 815 24.41 14.18 30.84
CA GLN A 815 25.60 13.43 31.24
C GLN A 815 26.08 12.40 30.18
N GLY A 816 27.21 12.71 29.54
CA GLY A 816 27.99 11.83 28.65
C GLY A 816 29.48 11.93 28.95
N ALA A 817 30.34 11.11 28.33
CA ALA A 817 31.77 11.06 28.62
C ALA A 817 32.65 10.96 27.35
N TRP A 818 33.90 11.45 27.38
CA TRP A 818 34.94 11.29 26.34
C TRP A 818 36.32 10.98 26.98
N SER A 819 37.18 10.16 26.34
CA SER A 819 38.60 9.98 26.70
C SER A 819 39.55 10.24 25.53
N THR A 820 40.68 10.90 25.78
CA THR A 820 41.79 11.10 24.83
C THR A 820 42.75 9.89 24.73
N ALA A 821 42.49 8.83 25.49
CA ALA A 821 43.29 7.60 25.42
C ALA A 821 42.87 6.76 24.21
N SER A 822 43.84 6.51 23.32
CA SER A 822 43.65 5.71 22.10
C SER A 822 43.47 4.21 22.42
N GLN A 823 42.31 3.62 22.09
CA GLN A 823 42.00 2.17 22.16
C GLN A 823 42.03 1.44 20.82
N THR A 824 43.10 0.69 20.51
CA THR A 824 43.21 -0.06 19.25
C THR A 824 41.94 -0.85 18.91
N PHE A 825 41.41 -0.70 17.69
CA PHE A 825 40.31 -1.52 17.19
C PHE A 825 40.58 -3.02 17.43
N GLY A 826 39.57 -3.76 17.90
CA GLY A 826 39.75 -5.14 18.36
C GLY A 826 40.00 -5.27 19.86
N THR A 827 40.30 -4.17 20.56
CA THR A 827 40.54 -4.18 22.01
C THR A 827 39.43 -3.45 22.77
N TRP A 828 39.09 -3.98 23.95
CA TRP A 828 38.00 -3.54 24.81
C TRP A 828 38.58 -3.23 26.20
N PRO A 829 38.66 -1.96 26.63
CA PRO A 829 39.33 -1.59 27.87
C PRO A 829 38.51 -1.92 29.12
N SER A 830 39.17 -2.14 30.26
CA SER A 830 38.52 -2.39 31.56
C SER A 830 38.16 -1.11 32.34
N THR A 831 38.66 0.06 31.94
CA THR A 831 38.36 1.36 32.56
C THR A 831 38.35 2.47 31.51
N TYR A 832 37.32 3.31 31.55
CA TYR A 832 37.19 4.51 30.73
C TYR A 832 37.49 5.75 31.63
N GLY A 833 38.36 6.67 31.21
CA GLY A 833 38.85 7.78 32.05
C GLY A 833 37.84 8.92 32.35
N ASN A 834 38.30 9.99 33.04
CA ASN A 834 37.51 11.18 33.45
C ASN A 834 36.97 12.02 32.27
N SER A 835 35.79 12.64 32.41
CA SER A 835 34.98 13.06 31.25
C SER A 835 34.09 14.32 31.37
N ALA A 836 33.58 14.85 30.23
CA ALA A 836 32.65 16.00 30.10
C ALA A 836 31.39 15.65 29.27
N LYS A 837 30.25 16.35 29.53
CA LYS A 837 28.87 15.81 29.50
C LYS A 837 27.97 16.23 28.30
N THR A 838 27.27 15.30 27.61
CA THR A 838 26.25 15.57 26.55
C THR A 838 24.97 14.70 26.69
N THR A 839 23.93 14.92 25.86
CA THR A 839 22.56 14.31 25.96
C THR A 839 22.20 13.30 24.85
N ALA A 840 23.17 12.71 24.16
CA ALA A 840 22.91 11.91 22.95
C ALA A 840 22.56 10.44 23.24
N LYS A 841 21.41 9.96 22.73
CA LYS A 841 21.04 8.52 22.72
C LYS A 841 21.51 7.87 21.43
N PHE A 842 22.30 6.81 21.51
CA PHE A 842 22.78 6.08 20.34
C PHE A 842 21.76 5.05 19.87
N SER A 843 21.61 4.92 18.55
CA SER A 843 20.74 3.93 17.90
C SER A 843 21.37 2.53 17.98
N ILE A 844 21.32 1.93 19.17
CA ILE A 844 21.88 0.60 19.47
C ILE A 844 20.91 -0.20 20.34
N TYR A 845 20.69 -1.46 19.99
CA TYR A 845 19.89 -2.38 20.80
C TYR A 845 20.48 -3.80 20.81
N ALA A 846 20.01 -4.62 21.75
CA ALA A 846 20.31 -6.04 21.91
C ALA A 846 19.01 -6.86 21.82
N SER A 847 19.08 -8.09 21.32
CA SER A 847 17.95 -9.01 21.16
C SER A 847 18.17 -10.34 21.84
#